data_AF-N1V2N7-F1
#
_entry.id   AF-N1V2N7-F1
#
_cell.length_a   1.000
_cell.length_b   1.000
_cell.length_c   1.000
_cell.angle_alpha   90.00
_cell.angle_beta   90.00
_cell.angle_gamma   90.00
#
_symmetry.space_group_name_H-M   'P 1'
#
loop_
_entity.id
_entity.type
_entity.pdbx_description
1 polymer ?
#
loop_
_entity_poly.entity_id
_entity_poly.type
_entity_poly.pdbx_seq_one_letter_code
_entity_poly.pdbx_strand_id
1 'polypeptide(L)'
;MSQAEKLALLEKLQGEDGAQMGKGLQMRQERAEELKEPAAQEELAETLQVLDIDRTTAVAQSVAVPMVDRTMWQPDGIQGLDVSSHQEDPETGTSVNWQDEWKHGARFVYVKTTEALSYKNPYFSKQHAGATGVGMVRGAYHFAIPNVSSGRAQANYMVDNGGGWSADGKTLPPLLDIEWNPYLELGNACYNMSPSQIVAWIKDFSATIKARTGRLPAIYTAASWWKDCTGSSTAFKGYPLHVANYPSPGYTLAKPALPAGWTDWEIWQYSPSGPYAGDSNVWHGTMAELRDFAANRTVTYNHSSLTASPGDMDRDGRPDLVTRLPDGNLWFYPGNGAGGYGAAVRIGGGWQVFNALVGAGTYDGDAYPDLLARHSDGALWFYAGTGKASFKAGVRVGASGWNVFADLIGAGDLNGDGRRDLLGRKADGTVYFYPGLGTGRTGTRVAAATGWQVYDSLAGVQDFNGDGAPDLVARKPDGSLWLLAGTGKPAAPGSLFGAPRRIGASGWQAFDRLLGVMDNNRDGKNDLLGIYPDGRLAFYAGTQMRDWSGMKPRVAVGGSGWAGFTLVLAPGDFNGDSKADLIGRKTDGTLWFAAGNGKGGHAAPVRIGRGWNIYTALVGVGDYNADGKNDLLARQSDGTLWFYAGTGSVTSSQEGYRARVKVGNSGWNQFSSLLGAGDVDGNGRQDLVALRPDGSAWLYSGQGNGRPGTRSQIGGGWNAYRQVVAAGDYDGDRRADLLGGKADGTLWMRSGTGSTAAGMFAAEKRIGSSGWQQYNRLLGPGDFNNDGKVDLLATKADGSMYFYAGTRFTNSGLAARAAAGRL
;
A
#
# COMPACT_ATOMS: atom_id res chain seq x y z
N MET A 1 -36.97 -24.35 17.93
CA MET A 1 -36.77 -25.14 16.71
C MET A 1 -35.67 -26.17 16.92
N SER A 2 -35.91 -27.44 16.61
CA SER A 2 -34.86 -28.46 16.44
C SER A 2 -34.03 -28.22 15.17
N GLN A 3 -33.03 -29.08 14.92
CA GLN A 3 -32.23 -29.01 13.69
C GLN A 3 -33.06 -29.36 12.45
N ALA A 4 -33.99 -30.32 12.55
CA ALA A 4 -34.84 -30.75 11.44
C ALA A 4 -35.87 -29.66 11.08
N GLU A 5 -36.54 -29.07 12.09
CA GLU A 5 -37.46 -27.94 11.88
C GLU A 5 -36.77 -26.74 11.21
N LYS A 6 -35.52 -26.46 11.58
CA LYS A 6 -34.71 -25.41 10.94
C LYS A 6 -34.41 -25.69 9.48
N LEU A 7 -34.13 -26.95 9.13
CA LEU A 7 -33.84 -27.35 7.75
C LEU A 7 -35.12 -27.31 6.90
N ALA A 8 -36.24 -27.83 7.40
CA ALA A 8 -37.53 -27.78 6.72
C ALA A 8 -38.06 -26.35 6.54
N LEU A 9 -37.82 -25.44 7.50
CA LEU A 9 -38.12 -24.01 7.31
C LEU A 9 -37.17 -23.38 6.28
N LEU A 10 -35.88 -23.70 6.30
CA LEU A 10 -34.92 -23.20 5.33
C LEU A 10 -35.25 -23.66 3.89
N GLU A 11 -35.69 -24.91 3.71
CA GLU A 11 -36.16 -25.44 2.43
C GLU A 11 -37.33 -24.62 1.84
N LYS A 12 -38.28 -24.17 2.68
CA LYS A 12 -39.36 -23.26 2.26
C LYS A 12 -38.82 -21.86 1.92
N LEU A 13 -37.96 -21.30 2.76
CA LEU A 13 -37.44 -19.93 2.61
C LEU A 13 -36.42 -19.77 1.47
N GLN A 14 -35.82 -20.86 0.99
CA GLN A 14 -34.85 -20.83 -0.12
C GLN A 14 -35.52 -20.66 -1.50
N GLY A 15 -36.73 -21.16 -1.70
CA GLY A 15 -37.35 -21.23 -3.01
C GLY A 15 -36.49 -22.03 -4.02
N GLU A 16 -36.60 -21.70 -5.31
CA GLU A 16 -35.91 -22.44 -6.38
C GLU A 16 -34.44 -22.02 -6.58
N ASP A 17 -34.05 -20.85 -6.06
CA ASP A 17 -32.71 -20.25 -6.27
C ASP A 17 -31.81 -20.19 -5.02
N GLY A 18 -32.41 -20.08 -3.84
CA GLY A 18 -31.72 -19.78 -2.57
C GLY A 18 -31.01 -18.42 -2.59
N ALA A 19 -30.08 -18.21 -1.66
CA ALA A 19 -29.32 -16.96 -1.56
C ALA A 19 -28.21 -16.84 -2.62
N GLN A 20 -27.96 -15.63 -3.12
CA GLN A 20 -26.80 -15.30 -3.95
C GLN A 20 -25.67 -14.71 -3.07
N MET A 21 -24.41 -15.01 -3.40
CA MET A 21 -23.22 -14.41 -2.78
C MET A 21 -23.28 -12.88 -2.89
N GLY A 22 -22.99 -12.15 -1.82
CA GLY A 22 -23.04 -10.69 -1.80
C GLY A 22 -24.42 -10.09 -1.51
N LYS A 23 -25.47 -10.91 -1.52
CA LYS A 23 -26.87 -10.46 -1.33
C LYS A 23 -27.41 -10.74 0.06
N GLY A 24 -26.68 -11.43 0.94
CA GLY A 24 -27.15 -11.80 2.28
C GLY A 24 -27.63 -10.62 3.13
N LEU A 25 -27.06 -9.43 2.95
CA LEU A 25 -27.56 -8.19 3.59
C LEU A 25 -28.76 -7.59 2.88
N GLN A 26 -28.77 -7.60 1.54
CA GLN A 26 -29.82 -7.05 0.70
C GLN A 26 -31.13 -7.83 0.87
N MET A 27 -31.10 -9.16 0.68
CA MET A 27 -32.25 -10.05 0.87
C MET A 27 -32.85 -9.92 2.27
N ARG A 28 -31.99 -9.74 3.30
CA ARG A 28 -32.43 -9.52 4.68
C ARG A 28 -33.15 -8.18 4.87
N GLN A 29 -32.77 -7.15 4.11
CA GLN A 29 -33.43 -5.84 4.14
C GLN A 29 -34.75 -5.88 3.38
N GLU A 30 -34.78 -6.50 2.21
CA GLU A 30 -35.99 -6.71 1.40
C GLU A 30 -37.04 -7.50 2.19
N ARG A 31 -36.65 -8.64 2.79
CA ARG A 31 -37.51 -9.44 3.68
C ARG A 31 -37.96 -8.70 4.94
N ALA A 32 -37.22 -7.69 5.42
CA ALA A 32 -37.64 -6.84 6.53
C ALA A 32 -38.69 -5.80 6.14
N GLU A 33 -38.79 -5.45 4.85
CA GLU A 33 -39.85 -4.61 4.30
C GLU A 33 -41.09 -5.46 3.96
N GLU A 34 -40.93 -6.63 3.31
CA GLU A 34 -42.01 -7.59 3.04
C GLU A 34 -42.81 -7.93 4.31
N LEU A 35 -42.12 -8.28 5.40
CA LEU A 35 -42.75 -8.67 6.68
C LEU A 35 -43.43 -7.50 7.43
N LYS A 36 -43.58 -6.33 6.80
CA LYS A 36 -44.49 -5.26 7.26
C LYS A 36 -45.90 -5.42 6.70
N GLU A 37 -46.07 -6.18 5.61
CA GLU A 37 -47.38 -6.45 5.02
C GLU A 37 -48.12 -7.55 5.81
N PRO A 38 -49.39 -7.35 6.20
CA PRO A 38 -50.13 -8.35 6.97
C PRO A 38 -50.23 -9.72 6.28
N ALA A 39 -50.31 -9.75 4.95
CA ALA A 39 -50.37 -10.99 4.17
C ALA A 39 -49.06 -11.80 4.29
N ALA A 40 -47.89 -11.16 4.24
CA ALA A 40 -46.61 -11.83 4.44
C ALA A 40 -46.41 -12.29 5.90
N GLN A 41 -47.01 -11.59 6.87
CA GLN A 41 -47.05 -12.04 8.27
C GLN A 41 -47.97 -13.25 8.46
N GLU A 42 -49.10 -13.30 7.75
CA GLU A 42 -50.05 -14.42 7.74
C GLU A 42 -49.43 -15.65 7.06
N GLU A 43 -48.84 -15.48 5.87
CA GLU A 43 -48.07 -16.52 5.16
C GLU A 43 -46.90 -17.06 6.00
N LEU A 44 -46.19 -16.20 6.74
CA LEU A 44 -45.14 -16.64 7.67
C LEU A 44 -45.73 -17.41 8.86
N ALA A 45 -46.86 -16.98 9.42
CA ALA A 45 -47.53 -17.68 10.50
C ALA A 45 -48.05 -19.06 10.06
N GLU A 46 -48.65 -19.15 8.87
CA GLU A 46 -49.02 -20.42 8.23
C GLU A 46 -47.78 -21.28 7.93
N THR A 47 -46.71 -20.70 7.38
CA THR A 47 -45.44 -21.41 7.10
C THR A 47 -44.85 -22.09 8.34
N LEU A 48 -45.00 -21.44 9.50
CA LEU A 48 -44.59 -21.93 10.82
C LEU A 48 -45.60 -22.91 11.46
N GLN A 49 -46.89 -22.86 11.09
CA GLN A 49 -47.90 -23.85 11.49
C GLN A 49 -47.87 -25.12 10.64
N VAL A 50 -47.61 -25.00 9.33
CA VAL A 50 -47.59 -26.08 8.32
C VAL A 50 -46.28 -26.87 8.40
N LEU A 51 -45.95 -27.32 9.62
CA LEU A 51 -45.01 -28.41 9.91
C LEU A 51 -45.76 -29.68 10.39
N ASP A 52 -47.10 -29.64 10.37
CA ASP A 52 -47.99 -30.78 10.08
C ASP A 52 -48.76 -30.45 8.77
N ILE A 53 -49.00 -31.43 7.90
CA ILE A 53 -49.15 -31.24 6.43
C ILE A 53 -50.58 -31.59 5.96
N ASP A 54 -51.31 -30.77 5.17
CA ASP A 54 -51.30 -30.58 3.69
C ASP A 54 -52.40 -29.51 3.32
N ARG A 55 -52.60 -28.85 2.14
CA ARG A 55 -52.03 -28.90 0.76
C ARG A 55 -52.46 -27.66 -0.09
N THR A 56 -51.77 -27.42 -1.22
CA THR A 56 -52.25 -26.86 -2.54
C THR A 56 -52.25 -25.34 -2.89
N THR A 57 -51.33 -24.98 -3.80
CA THR A 57 -51.45 -24.06 -4.98
C THR A 57 -51.56 -22.51 -4.85
N ALA A 58 -50.40 -21.87 -4.74
CA ALA A 58 -49.71 -21.06 -5.77
C ALA A 58 -50.45 -20.03 -6.68
N VAL A 59 -49.87 -18.82 -6.76
CA VAL A 59 -49.87 -17.89 -7.91
C VAL A 59 -48.48 -17.23 -8.00
N ALA A 60 -47.96 -16.97 -9.20
CA ALA A 60 -46.66 -16.30 -9.42
C ALA A 60 -46.81 -14.87 -9.97
N GLN A 61 -45.82 -14.02 -9.74
CA GLN A 61 -45.59 -12.78 -10.51
C GLN A 61 -44.10 -12.63 -10.85
N SER A 62 -43.82 -12.14 -12.05
CA SER A 62 -42.46 -12.02 -12.58
C SER A 62 -41.86 -10.64 -12.29
N VAL A 63 -40.53 -10.61 -12.09
CA VAL A 63 -39.75 -9.37 -11.98
C VAL A 63 -38.61 -9.45 -12.99
N ALA A 64 -38.42 -8.39 -13.80
CA ALA A 64 -37.44 -8.42 -14.88
C ALA A 64 -36.00 -8.26 -14.35
N VAL A 65 -35.10 -9.14 -14.79
CA VAL A 65 -33.66 -9.06 -14.48
C VAL A 65 -33.09 -7.74 -15.02
N PRO A 66 -32.36 -6.94 -14.21
CA PRO A 66 -31.77 -5.69 -14.67
C PRO A 66 -30.69 -5.93 -15.73
N MET A 67 -30.65 -5.07 -16.75
CA MET A 67 -29.63 -5.16 -17.81
C MET A 67 -28.23 -4.92 -17.25
N VAL A 68 -27.28 -5.80 -17.60
CA VAL A 68 -25.88 -5.72 -17.20
C VAL A 68 -25.24 -4.43 -17.75
N ASP A 69 -24.84 -3.53 -16.86
CA ASP A 69 -24.13 -2.32 -17.27
C ASP A 69 -22.65 -2.63 -17.57
N ARG A 70 -22.39 -2.94 -18.85
CA ARG A 70 -21.04 -3.16 -19.40
C ARG A 70 -20.11 -1.93 -19.29
N THR A 71 -20.62 -0.75 -18.88
CA THR A 71 -19.83 0.48 -18.71
C THR A 71 -19.33 0.72 -17.28
N MET A 72 -19.71 -0.14 -16.32
CA MET A 72 -19.24 -0.03 -14.93
C MET A 72 -17.71 -0.09 -14.82
N TRP A 73 -17.20 0.66 -13.84
CA TRP A 73 -15.78 0.69 -13.51
C TRP A 73 -15.26 -0.70 -13.09
N GLN A 74 -14.05 -1.02 -13.55
CA GLN A 74 -13.33 -2.25 -13.23
C GLN A 74 -12.00 -1.91 -12.53
N PRO A 75 -11.64 -2.56 -11.41
CA PRO A 75 -10.30 -2.51 -10.84
C PRO A 75 -9.29 -3.28 -11.70
N ASP A 76 -8.01 -2.88 -11.63
CA ASP A 76 -6.92 -3.55 -12.34
C ASP A 76 -6.73 -5.00 -11.89
N GLY A 77 -6.66 -5.93 -12.85
CA GLY A 77 -6.41 -7.35 -12.61
C GLY A 77 -7.06 -8.24 -13.66
N ILE A 78 -7.05 -9.56 -13.44
CA ILE A 78 -7.78 -10.50 -14.29
C ILE A 78 -9.24 -10.49 -13.86
N GLN A 79 -10.16 -10.15 -14.76
CA GLN A 79 -11.59 -10.08 -14.47
C GLN A 79 -12.25 -11.47 -14.39
N GLY A 80 -13.36 -11.54 -13.67
CA GLY A 80 -14.21 -12.71 -13.51
C GLY A 80 -15.57 -12.34 -12.91
N LEU A 81 -16.36 -13.36 -12.59
CA LEU A 81 -17.68 -13.22 -12.00
C LEU A 81 -17.98 -14.35 -11.01
N ASP A 82 -19.09 -14.25 -10.29
CA ASP A 82 -19.75 -15.40 -9.66
C ASP A 82 -21.21 -15.48 -10.08
N VAL A 83 -21.75 -16.71 -10.14
CA VAL A 83 -23.12 -16.97 -10.62
C VAL A 83 -23.81 -18.06 -9.79
N SER A 84 -25.13 -18.00 -9.80
CA SER A 84 -26.06 -18.92 -9.13
C SER A 84 -27.26 -19.17 -10.04
N SER A 85 -28.35 -19.74 -9.52
CA SER A 85 -29.57 -19.98 -10.27
C SER A 85 -30.26 -18.68 -10.74
N HIS A 86 -30.06 -17.56 -10.02
CA HIS A 86 -30.51 -16.19 -10.37
C HIS A 86 -30.04 -15.66 -11.74
N GLN A 87 -29.23 -16.40 -12.50
CA GLN A 87 -28.80 -16.08 -13.86
C GLN A 87 -29.38 -17.04 -14.93
N GLU A 88 -30.36 -17.87 -14.56
CA GLU A 88 -30.94 -18.93 -15.40
C GLU A 88 -32.48 -18.97 -15.22
N ASP A 89 -33.23 -18.84 -16.31
CA ASP A 89 -34.70 -18.89 -16.31
C ASP A 89 -35.16 -19.82 -17.46
N PRO A 90 -35.75 -20.99 -17.15
CA PRO A 90 -36.25 -21.93 -18.16
C PRO A 90 -37.48 -21.45 -18.94
N GLU A 91 -38.28 -20.54 -18.40
CA GLU A 91 -39.52 -20.05 -19.03
C GLU A 91 -39.21 -18.97 -20.08
N THR A 92 -38.33 -18.01 -19.76
CA THR A 92 -37.86 -17.02 -20.75
C THR A 92 -36.69 -17.53 -21.60
N GLY A 93 -36.02 -18.61 -21.17
CA GLY A 93 -34.81 -19.14 -21.79
C GLY A 93 -33.53 -18.36 -21.45
N THR A 94 -33.58 -17.47 -20.45
CA THR A 94 -32.42 -16.69 -20.01
C THR A 94 -31.34 -17.60 -19.42
N SER A 95 -30.07 -17.31 -19.74
CA SER A 95 -28.91 -18.11 -19.32
C SER A 95 -27.61 -17.31 -19.48
N VAL A 96 -26.56 -17.65 -18.72
CA VAL A 96 -25.27 -16.95 -18.81
C VAL A 96 -24.63 -17.12 -20.20
N ASN A 97 -24.43 -16.00 -20.91
CA ASN A 97 -23.77 -15.99 -22.22
C ASN A 97 -22.23 -16.03 -22.06
N TRP A 98 -21.69 -17.21 -21.75
CA TRP A 98 -20.25 -17.43 -21.53
C TRP A 98 -19.35 -16.90 -22.66
N GLN A 99 -19.81 -16.94 -23.91
CA GLN A 99 -19.06 -16.41 -25.05
C GLN A 99 -18.93 -14.88 -24.99
N ASP A 100 -19.93 -14.19 -24.44
CA ASP A 100 -19.94 -12.73 -24.30
C ASP A 100 -19.21 -12.25 -23.05
N GLU A 101 -19.35 -12.95 -21.92
CA GLU A 101 -18.53 -12.67 -20.72
C GLU A 101 -17.02 -12.81 -21.04
N TRP A 102 -16.65 -13.82 -21.82
CA TRP A 102 -15.27 -14.00 -22.28
C TRP A 102 -14.80 -12.88 -23.24
N LYS A 103 -15.65 -12.38 -24.14
CA LYS A 103 -15.33 -11.22 -24.98
C LYS A 103 -15.12 -9.97 -24.13
N HIS A 104 -15.97 -9.75 -23.12
CA HIS A 104 -15.89 -8.66 -22.15
C HIS A 104 -14.79 -8.84 -21.08
N GLY A 105 -13.87 -9.80 -21.27
CA GLY A 105 -12.62 -9.89 -20.51
C GLY A 105 -12.62 -10.88 -19.35
N ALA A 106 -13.75 -11.48 -18.95
CA ALA A 106 -13.80 -12.45 -17.86
C ALA A 106 -12.96 -13.70 -18.18
N ARG A 107 -12.14 -14.15 -17.22
CA ARG A 107 -11.27 -15.34 -17.34
C ARG A 107 -11.48 -16.36 -16.23
N PHE A 108 -12.22 -16.02 -15.18
CA PHE A 108 -12.64 -16.99 -14.16
C PHE A 108 -14.07 -16.81 -13.68
N VAL A 109 -14.61 -17.87 -13.07
CA VAL A 109 -15.92 -17.86 -12.42
C VAL A 109 -15.98 -18.72 -11.16
N TYR A 110 -16.77 -18.31 -10.17
CA TYR A 110 -17.30 -19.21 -9.13
C TYR A 110 -18.79 -19.49 -9.37
N VAL A 111 -19.20 -20.75 -9.26
CA VAL A 111 -20.59 -21.17 -9.46
C VAL A 111 -21.17 -21.70 -8.15
N LYS A 112 -22.36 -21.23 -7.73
CA LYS A 112 -23.06 -21.77 -6.54
C LYS A 112 -23.27 -23.26 -6.74
N THR A 113 -22.76 -24.12 -5.85
CA THR A 113 -23.05 -25.57 -5.95
C THR A 113 -24.12 -26.00 -4.95
N THR A 114 -24.07 -25.49 -3.72
CA THR A 114 -25.01 -25.84 -2.65
C THR A 114 -25.14 -24.69 -1.65
N GLU A 115 -26.18 -24.76 -0.82
CA GLU A 115 -26.37 -23.89 0.34
C GLU A 115 -26.94 -24.73 1.50
N ALA A 116 -26.38 -24.56 2.70
CA ALA A 116 -26.66 -25.38 3.87
C ALA A 116 -26.60 -26.92 3.61
N LEU A 117 -27.69 -27.64 3.82
CA LEU A 117 -27.84 -29.09 3.52
C LEU A 117 -29.05 -29.39 2.62
N SER A 118 -29.82 -28.36 2.30
CA SER A 118 -31.12 -28.41 1.63
C SER A 118 -31.00 -28.10 0.14
N TYR A 119 -30.24 -27.06 -0.18
CA TYR A 119 -30.23 -26.48 -1.52
C TYR A 119 -29.04 -26.96 -2.37
N LYS A 120 -29.33 -27.28 -3.63
CA LYS A 120 -28.35 -27.56 -4.68
C LYS A 120 -28.76 -26.82 -5.96
N ASN A 121 -27.84 -26.05 -6.54
CA ASN A 121 -28.09 -25.33 -7.79
C ASN A 121 -28.34 -26.36 -8.93
N PRO A 122 -29.55 -26.41 -9.53
CA PRO A 122 -29.86 -27.36 -10.60
C PRO A 122 -29.07 -27.07 -11.88
N TYR A 123 -28.69 -25.81 -12.11
CA TYR A 123 -27.94 -25.33 -13.27
C TYR A 123 -26.42 -25.41 -13.08
N PHE A 124 -25.89 -25.84 -11.92
CA PHE A 124 -24.45 -25.89 -11.63
C PHE A 124 -23.66 -26.56 -12.77
N SER A 125 -24.14 -27.71 -13.25
CA SER A 125 -23.51 -28.46 -14.35
C SER A 125 -23.51 -27.70 -15.67
N LYS A 126 -24.59 -26.98 -16.00
CA LYS A 126 -24.73 -26.14 -17.20
C LYS A 126 -23.75 -24.97 -17.15
N GLN A 127 -23.74 -24.25 -16.04
CA GLN A 127 -22.90 -23.07 -15.81
C GLN A 127 -21.41 -23.43 -15.78
N HIS A 128 -21.03 -24.44 -14.99
CA HIS A 128 -19.64 -24.90 -14.87
C HIS A 128 -19.10 -25.50 -16.19
N ALA A 129 -19.94 -26.18 -16.97
CA ALA A 129 -19.57 -26.65 -18.31
C ALA A 129 -19.44 -25.52 -19.33
N GLY A 130 -20.37 -24.55 -19.34
CA GLY A 130 -20.32 -23.38 -20.23
C GLY A 130 -19.05 -22.54 -20.04
N ALA A 131 -18.73 -22.22 -18.79
CA ALA A 131 -17.47 -21.55 -18.42
C ALA A 131 -16.23 -22.34 -18.86
N THR A 132 -16.24 -23.66 -18.68
CA THR A 132 -15.16 -24.55 -19.15
C THR A 132 -15.03 -24.53 -20.68
N GLY A 133 -16.15 -24.49 -21.40
CA GLY A 133 -16.21 -24.50 -22.87
C GLY A 133 -15.60 -23.26 -23.53
N VAL A 134 -15.68 -22.09 -22.88
CA VAL A 134 -15.00 -20.86 -23.33
C VAL A 134 -13.58 -20.72 -22.80
N GLY A 135 -13.13 -21.64 -21.92
CA GLY A 135 -11.75 -21.70 -21.44
C GLY A 135 -11.47 -20.96 -20.12
N MET A 136 -12.51 -20.61 -19.35
CA MET A 136 -12.34 -20.01 -18.02
C MET A 136 -11.74 -20.98 -17.00
N VAL A 137 -11.02 -20.40 -16.03
CA VAL A 137 -10.73 -21.03 -14.75
C VAL A 137 -12.03 -21.00 -13.93
N ARG A 138 -12.44 -22.10 -13.30
CA ARG A 138 -13.77 -22.24 -12.68
C ARG A 138 -13.71 -22.91 -11.32
N GLY A 139 -14.53 -22.44 -10.39
CA GLY A 139 -14.68 -22.99 -9.05
C GLY A 139 -16.14 -23.21 -8.68
N ALA A 140 -16.35 -23.81 -7.50
CA ALA A 140 -17.66 -23.95 -6.89
C ALA A 140 -17.68 -23.33 -5.49
N TYR A 141 -18.77 -22.63 -5.16
CA TYR A 141 -18.96 -21.98 -3.87
C TYR A 141 -20.16 -22.54 -3.10
N HIS A 142 -20.10 -22.42 -1.78
CA HIS A 142 -21.13 -22.88 -0.86
C HIS A 142 -21.56 -21.75 0.07
N PHE A 143 -22.83 -21.34 -0.04
CA PHE A 143 -23.42 -20.34 0.85
C PHE A 143 -23.74 -20.99 2.20
N ALA A 144 -23.07 -20.52 3.25
CA ALA A 144 -23.17 -21.11 4.58
C ALA A 144 -24.37 -20.59 5.37
N ILE A 145 -25.05 -21.51 6.07
CA ILE A 145 -26.03 -21.16 7.11
C ILE A 145 -25.59 -21.84 8.43
N PRO A 146 -24.66 -21.24 9.20
CA PRO A 146 -23.96 -21.91 10.30
C PRO A 146 -24.82 -22.43 11.45
N ASN A 147 -26.06 -21.95 11.59
CA ASN A 147 -26.93 -22.29 12.72
C ASN A 147 -27.95 -23.40 12.43
N VAL A 148 -27.99 -23.97 11.20
CA VAL A 148 -28.85 -25.13 10.87
C VAL A 148 -28.09 -26.46 10.81
N SER A 149 -26.76 -26.45 10.72
CA SER A 149 -25.92 -27.65 10.80
C SER A 149 -24.43 -27.31 11.02
N SER A 150 -23.59 -28.31 11.33
CA SER A 150 -22.16 -28.11 11.55
C SER A 150 -21.38 -27.83 10.27
N GLY A 151 -20.22 -27.16 10.42
CA GLY A 151 -19.32 -26.84 9.30
C GLY A 151 -18.91 -28.10 8.53
N ARG A 152 -18.63 -29.20 9.23
CA ARG A 152 -18.35 -30.51 8.61
C ARG A 152 -19.51 -31.07 7.80
N ALA A 153 -20.75 -30.89 8.24
CA ALA A 153 -21.91 -31.36 7.48
C ALA A 153 -22.03 -30.60 6.16
N GLN A 154 -21.96 -29.27 6.21
CA GLN A 154 -22.05 -28.40 5.02
C GLN A 154 -20.83 -28.59 4.09
N ALA A 155 -19.62 -28.74 4.64
CA ALA A 155 -18.41 -29.04 3.86
C ALA A 155 -18.47 -30.40 3.15
N ASN A 156 -19.03 -31.44 3.78
CA ASN A 156 -19.28 -32.71 3.10
C ASN A 156 -20.32 -32.52 1.99
N TYR A 157 -21.48 -31.95 2.32
CA TYR A 157 -22.58 -31.73 1.37
C TYR A 157 -22.14 -30.92 0.14
N MET A 158 -21.27 -29.92 0.29
CA MET A 158 -20.61 -29.21 -0.80
C MET A 158 -19.75 -30.13 -1.67
N VAL A 159 -18.82 -30.88 -1.05
CA VAL A 159 -17.88 -31.74 -1.80
C VAL A 159 -18.61 -32.88 -2.53
N ASP A 160 -19.65 -33.43 -1.92
CA ASP A 160 -20.45 -34.53 -2.46
C ASP A 160 -21.41 -34.10 -3.59
N ASN A 161 -21.60 -32.79 -3.83
CA ASN A 161 -22.56 -32.28 -4.81
C ASN A 161 -22.01 -31.46 -5.98
N GLY A 162 -20.70 -31.13 -6.01
CA GLY A 162 -20.13 -30.40 -7.15
C GLY A 162 -18.62 -30.15 -7.11
N GLY A 163 -18.19 -29.10 -7.83
CA GLY A 163 -16.82 -28.57 -7.85
C GLY A 163 -15.73 -29.34 -8.61
N GLY A 164 -15.91 -30.65 -8.87
CA GLY A 164 -14.99 -31.42 -9.74
C GLY A 164 -13.52 -31.41 -9.26
N TRP A 165 -13.33 -31.48 -7.94
CA TRP A 165 -12.11 -31.09 -7.23
C TRP A 165 -10.84 -31.76 -7.76
N SER A 166 -10.00 -30.95 -8.41
CA SER A 166 -8.74 -31.40 -9.00
C SER A 166 -7.69 -30.28 -8.95
N ALA A 167 -6.43 -30.62 -9.27
CA ALA A 167 -5.30 -29.69 -9.38
C ALA A 167 -4.93 -29.44 -10.86
N ASP A 168 -5.93 -29.38 -11.74
CA ASP A 168 -5.80 -29.32 -13.20
C ASP A 168 -5.36 -27.94 -13.76
N GLY A 169 -5.07 -26.98 -12.89
CA GLY A 169 -4.79 -25.58 -13.28
C GLY A 169 -6.01 -24.82 -13.80
N LYS A 170 -7.22 -25.37 -13.64
CA LYS A 170 -8.49 -24.75 -14.03
C LYS A 170 -9.53 -24.77 -12.90
N THR A 171 -9.38 -25.67 -11.92
CA THR A 171 -10.30 -25.85 -10.78
C THR A 171 -9.84 -25.00 -9.61
N LEU A 172 -10.55 -23.92 -9.31
CA LEU A 172 -10.28 -23.10 -8.12
C LEU A 172 -10.47 -23.90 -6.83
N PRO A 173 -9.91 -23.46 -5.69
CA PRO A 173 -10.24 -24.03 -4.39
C PRO A 173 -11.75 -23.96 -4.11
N PRO A 174 -12.31 -24.83 -3.25
CA PRO A 174 -13.67 -24.65 -2.76
C PRO A 174 -13.82 -23.27 -2.10
N LEU A 175 -14.87 -22.52 -2.43
CA LEU A 175 -15.15 -21.23 -1.79
C LEU A 175 -16.22 -21.40 -0.70
N LEU A 176 -15.85 -21.07 0.55
CA LEU A 176 -16.80 -20.87 1.63
C LEU A 176 -17.35 -19.45 1.51
N ASP A 177 -18.63 -19.32 1.21
CA ASP A 177 -19.36 -18.05 1.27
C ASP A 177 -19.98 -17.92 2.67
N ILE A 178 -19.53 -16.91 3.43
CA ILE A 178 -19.95 -16.67 4.81
C ILE A 178 -20.11 -15.16 5.09
N GLU A 179 -21.37 -14.73 5.06
CA GLU A 179 -21.78 -13.34 5.21
C GLU A 179 -23.05 -13.17 6.07
N TRP A 180 -23.80 -12.08 5.88
CA TRP A 180 -25.04 -11.81 6.61
C TRP A 180 -26.07 -12.90 6.37
N ASN A 181 -26.65 -13.43 7.45
CA ASN A 181 -27.80 -14.33 7.39
C ASN A 181 -28.99 -13.67 6.63
N PRO A 182 -29.39 -14.15 5.44
CA PRO A 182 -30.50 -13.56 4.70
C PRO A 182 -31.85 -13.78 5.40
N TYR A 183 -32.02 -14.95 6.02
CA TYR A 183 -33.29 -15.39 6.60
C TYR A 183 -33.50 -14.79 8.01
N LEU A 184 -34.42 -13.83 8.12
CA LEU A 184 -34.80 -13.18 9.39
C LEU A 184 -35.35 -14.19 10.40
N GLU A 185 -36.17 -15.10 9.90
CA GLU A 185 -36.84 -16.20 10.59
C GLU A 185 -35.85 -17.14 11.30
N LEU A 186 -34.68 -17.35 10.70
CA LEU A 186 -33.62 -18.21 11.25
C LEU A 186 -32.67 -17.48 12.21
N GLY A 187 -32.80 -16.15 12.38
CA GLY A 187 -32.13 -15.39 13.44
C GLY A 187 -31.54 -14.05 13.00
N ASN A 188 -30.71 -13.45 13.86
CA ASN A 188 -30.02 -12.19 13.59
C ASN A 188 -28.98 -12.29 12.45
N ALA A 189 -28.33 -11.17 12.11
CA ALA A 189 -27.31 -11.07 11.05
C ALA A 189 -26.11 -12.03 11.21
N CYS A 190 -25.83 -12.45 12.46
CA CYS A 190 -24.81 -13.42 12.83
C CYS A 190 -25.45 -14.79 13.20
N TYR A 191 -26.59 -15.15 12.58
CA TYR A 191 -27.27 -16.43 12.74
C TYR A 191 -27.68 -16.79 14.19
N ASN A 192 -27.85 -15.80 15.08
CA ASN A 192 -27.99 -15.98 16.54
C ASN A 192 -26.82 -16.74 17.21
N MET A 193 -25.63 -16.70 16.61
CA MET A 193 -24.41 -17.32 17.15
C MET A 193 -23.44 -16.27 17.69
N SER A 194 -22.61 -16.66 18.65
CA SER A 194 -21.53 -15.82 19.16
C SER A 194 -20.32 -15.79 18.22
N PRO A 195 -19.46 -14.76 18.32
CA PRO A 195 -18.18 -14.71 17.61
C PRO A 195 -17.31 -15.98 17.74
N SER A 196 -17.26 -16.59 18.94
CA SER A 196 -16.49 -17.82 19.16
C SER A 196 -17.14 -19.05 18.53
N GLN A 197 -18.47 -19.12 18.46
CA GLN A 197 -19.20 -20.18 17.77
C GLN A 197 -19.01 -20.11 16.25
N ILE A 198 -19.08 -18.91 15.66
CA ILE A 198 -18.83 -18.70 14.22
C ILE A 198 -17.38 -19.06 13.87
N VAL A 199 -16.40 -18.59 14.64
CA VAL A 199 -14.99 -18.93 14.45
C VAL A 199 -14.71 -20.44 14.61
N ALA A 200 -15.45 -21.14 15.49
CA ALA A 200 -15.35 -22.60 15.60
C ALA A 200 -15.99 -23.32 14.40
N TRP A 201 -17.13 -22.83 13.92
CA TRP A 201 -17.83 -23.39 12.76
C TRP A 201 -17.00 -23.31 11.48
N ILE A 202 -16.44 -22.13 11.18
CA ILE A 202 -15.59 -21.90 10.00
C ILE A 202 -14.35 -22.81 10.04
N LYS A 203 -13.79 -23.09 11.23
CA LYS A 203 -12.69 -24.05 11.40
C LYS A 203 -13.09 -25.50 11.10
N ASP A 204 -14.25 -25.96 11.55
CA ASP A 204 -14.72 -27.34 11.29
C ASP A 204 -15.09 -27.54 9.81
N PHE A 205 -15.70 -26.53 9.16
CA PHE A 205 -15.89 -26.51 7.71
C PHE A 205 -14.54 -26.61 6.98
N SER A 206 -13.62 -25.70 7.32
CA SER A 206 -12.29 -25.60 6.68
C SER A 206 -11.41 -26.85 6.85
N ALA A 207 -11.39 -27.43 8.04
CA ALA A 207 -10.67 -28.67 8.30
C ALA A 207 -11.27 -29.85 7.52
N THR A 208 -12.60 -29.89 7.38
CA THR A 208 -13.31 -30.91 6.60
C THR A 208 -13.03 -30.75 5.11
N ILE A 209 -13.13 -29.53 4.54
CA ILE A 209 -12.75 -29.26 3.15
C ILE A 209 -11.30 -29.68 2.88
N LYS A 210 -10.36 -29.36 3.78
CA LYS A 210 -8.96 -29.76 3.64
C LYS A 210 -8.75 -31.26 3.69
N ALA A 211 -9.46 -31.97 4.57
CA ALA A 211 -9.42 -33.43 4.62
C ALA A 211 -10.06 -34.09 3.39
N ARG A 212 -11.15 -33.51 2.85
CA ARG A 212 -11.91 -34.03 1.70
C ARG A 212 -11.25 -33.75 0.35
N THR A 213 -10.55 -32.63 0.20
CA THR A 213 -10.04 -32.13 -1.11
C THR A 213 -8.52 -31.94 -1.18
N GLY A 214 -7.82 -31.96 -0.04
CA GLY A 214 -6.40 -31.58 0.06
C GLY A 214 -6.13 -30.07 0.01
N ARG A 215 -7.16 -29.23 -0.10
CA ARG A 215 -7.07 -27.75 -0.26
C ARG A 215 -7.66 -27.04 0.95
N LEU A 216 -7.09 -25.91 1.37
CA LEU A 216 -7.87 -24.98 2.19
C LEU A 216 -8.98 -24.38 1.31
N PRO A 217 -10.18 -24.13 1.85
CA PRO A 217 -11.14 -23.31 1.13
C PRO A 217 -10.62 -21.88 1.02
N ALA A 218 -11.00 -21.19 -0.05
CA ALA A 218 -11.04 -19.73 -0.02
C ALA A 218 -12.20 -19.29 0.89
N ILE A 219 -12.09 -18.16 1.55
CA ILE A 219 -13.15 -17.56 2.37
C ILE A 219 -13.66 -16.32 1.66
N TYR A 220 -14.91 -16.35 1.23
CA TYR A 220 -15.66 -15.16 0.84
C TYR A 220 -16.31 -14.52 2.07
N THR A 221 -16.11 -13.21 2.24
CA THR A 221 -16.76 -12.42 3.31
C THR A 221 -16.57 -10.91 3.12
N ALA A 222 -17.34 -10.10 3.85
CA ALA A 222 -17.16 -8.64 3.93
C ALA A 222 -16.45 -8.24 5.24
N ALA A 223 -15.59 -7.22 5.19
CA ALA A 223 -14.80 -6.78 6.36
C ALA A 223 -15.65 -6.28 7.54
N SER A 224 -16.82 -5.68 7.28
CA SER A 224 -17.79 -5.26 8.28
C SER A 224 -18.46 -6.45 8.96
N TRP A 225 -19.01 -7.39 8.19
CA TRP A 225 -19.58 -8.63 8.74
C TRP A 225 -18.55 -9.40 9.57
N TRP A 226 -17.33 -9.54 9.06
CA TRP A 226 -16.26 -10.25 9.77
C TRP A 226 -15.89 -9.60 11.10
N LYS A 227 -15.82 -8.27 11.14
CA LYS A 227 -15.58 -7.51 12.39
C LYS A 227 -16.64 -7.84 13.43
N ASP A 228 -17.92 -7.76 13.05
CA ASP A 228 -19.04 -7.82 13.99
C ASP A 228 -19.41 -9.27 14.36
N CYS A 229 -19.45 -10.19 13.40
CA CYS A 229 -19.86 -11.59 13.61
C CYS A 229 -18.71 -12.56 13.94
N THR A 230 -17.43 -12.21 13.72
CA THR A 230 -16.29 -13.03 14.22
C THR A 230 -15.51 -12.38 15.37
N GLY A 231 -15.87 -11.14 15.75
CA GLY A 231 -15.10 -10.36 16.71
C GLY A 231 -13.72 -9.96 16.19
N SER A 232 -13.61 -9.71 14.87
CA SER A 232 -12.34 -9.43 14.16
C SER A 232 -11.30 -10.56 14.29
N SER A 233 -11.70 -11.81 14.08
CA SER A 233 -10.84 -12.97 14.33
C SER A 233 -9.70 -13.10 13.32
N THR A 234 -8.46 -13.03 13.82
CA THR A 234 -7.23 -13.18 13.01
C THR A 234 -6.83 -14.65 12.75
N ALA A 235 -7.66 -15.62 13.16
CA ALA A 235 -7.34 -17.04 13.15
C ALA A 235 -7.18 -17.66 11.74
N PHE A 236 -7.56 -16.93 10.69
CA PHE A 236 -7.63 -17.40 9.30
C PHE A 236 -6.65 -16.68 8.36
N LYS A 237 -5.68 -15.92 8.90
CA LYS A 237 -4.64 -15.14 8.17
C LYS A 237 -3.73 -15.89 7.17
N GLY A 238 -3.98 -17.17 6.93
CA GLY A 238 -3.27 -18.02 5.96
C GLY A 238 -4.23 -18.81 5.07
N TYR A 239 -5.46 -18.33 4.93
CA TYR A 239 -6.49 -18.80 4.00
C TYR A 239 -6.59 -17.81 2.85
N PRO A 240 -6.89 -18.25 1.62
CA PRO A 240 -7.20 -17.33 0.54
C PRO A 240 -8.45 -16.51 0.84
N LEU A 241 -8.44 -15.23 0.50
CA LEU A 241 -9.52 -14.26 0.74
C LEU A 241 -10.18 -13.84 -0.57
N HIS A 242 -11.50 -13.94 -0.60
CA HIS A 242 -12.38 -13.38 -1.61
C HIS A 242 -13.21 -12.28 -0.94
N VAL A 243 -12.73 -11.04 -0.96
CA VAL A 243 -13.35 -9.97 -0.17
C VAL A 243 -14.47 -9.26 -0.94
N ALA A 244 -15.64 -9.09 -0.31
CA ALA A 244 -16.68 -8.18 -0.77
C ALA A 244 -16.43 -6.76 -0.26
N ASN A 245 -16.32 -5.80 -1.17
CA ASN A 245 -16.21 -4.39 -0.82
C ASN A 245 -16.57 -3.49 -2.03
N TYR A 246 -17.86 -3.17 -2.18
CA TYR A 246 -18.35 -2.34 -3.29
C TYR A 246 -18.05 -0.84 -3.08
N PRO A 247 -17.56 -0.09 -4.09
CA PRO A 247 -17.51 1.36 -4.03
C PRO A 247 -18.90 1.97 -4.21
N SER A 248 -19.11 3.18 -3.68
CA SER A 248 -20.34 3.94 -3.99
C SER A 248 -20.35 4.39 -5.47
N PRO A 249 -21.52 4.47 -6.13
CA PRO A 249 -21.62 4.93 -7.51
C PRO A 249 -20.90 6.27 -7.76
N GLY A 250 -20.08 6.32 -8.82
CA GLY A 250 -19.25 7.48 -9.15
C GLY A 250 -17.89 7.55 -8.42
N TYR A 251 -17.57 6.60 -7.53
CA TYR A 251 -16.29 6.51 -6.84
C TYR A 251 -15.52 5.24 -7.25
N THR A 252 -14.19 5.32 -7.21
CA THR A 252 -13.30 4.18 -7.47
C THR A 252 -12.44 3.90 -6.23
N LEU A 253 -12.12 2.62 -6.00
CA LEU A 253 -11.28 2.21 -4.88
C LEU A 253 -9.97 1.62 -5.38
N ALA A 254 -8.86 2.01 -4.75
CA ALA A 254 -7.52 1.50 -5.09
C ALA A 254 -7.25 0.11 -4.50
N LYS A 255 -8.03 -0.31 -3.50
CA LYS A 255 -8.08 -1.66 -2.92
C LYS A 255 -9.31 -1.83 -2.03
N PRO A 256 -9.77 -3.06 -1.75
CA PRO A 256 -10.84 -3.33 -0.79
C PRO A 256 -10.42 -3.04 0.66
N ALA A 257 -11.39 -2.85 1.55
CA ALA A 257 -11.18 -2.94 2.99
C ALA A 257 -11.08 -4.42 3.40
N LEU A 258 -10.04 -4.80 4.13
CA LEU A 258 -9.77 -6.20 4.46
C LEU A 258 -10.31 -6.62 5.83
N PRO A 259 -10.81 -7.87 5.98
CA PRO A 259 -11.12 -8.44 7.28
C PRO A 259 -9.87 -8.60 8.17
N ALA A 260 -10.05 -8.45 9.48
CA ALA A 260 -8.95 -8.52 10.43
C ALA A 260 -8.20 -9.86 10.39
N GLY A 261 -6.88 -9.81 10.18
CA GLY A 261 -6.01 -10.97 10.07
C GLY A 261 -5.32 -11.06 8.71
N TRP A 262 -6.01 -10.67 7.64
CA TRP A 262 -5.44 -10.60 6.30
C TRP A 262 -4.70 -9.28 6.07
N THR A 263 -3.58 -9.37 5.35
CA THR A 263 -2.80 -8.21 4.89
C THR A 263 -3.00 -7.91 3.40
N ASP A 264 -3.55 -8.87 2.65
CA ASP A 264 -3.83 -8.78 1.22
C ASP A 264 -5.03 -9.69 0.83
N TRP A 265 -5.39 -9.76 -0.45
CA TRP A 265 -6.52 -10.53 -0.97
C TRP A 265 -6.19 -11.18 -2.32
N GLU A 266 -6.69 -12.40 -2.55
CA GLU A 266 -6.58 -13.07 -3.86
C GLU A 266 -7.68 -12.63 -4.83
N ILE A 267 -8.91 -12.46 -4.35
CA ILE A 267 -10.07 -12.07 -5.16
C ILE A 267 -10.84 -10.94 -4.47
N TRP A 268 -11.34 -9.98 -5.25
CA TRP A 268 -12.20 -8.90 -4.77
C TRP A 268 -13.49 -8.86 -5.60
N GLN A 269 -14.63 -9.03 -4.93
CA GLN A 269 -15.96 -8.79 -5.48
C GLN A 269 -16.23 -7.28 -5.36
N TYR A 270 -16.19 -6.59 -6.50
CA TYR A 270 -16.12 -5.13 -6.57
C TYR A 270 -17.41 -4.46 -7.03
N SER A 271 -18.37 -5.21 -7.59
CA SER A 271 -19.68 -4.68 -7.97
C SER A 271 -20.76 -5.78 -7.95
N PRO A 272 -21.98 -5.49 -7.44
CA PRO A 272 -23.07 -6.46 -7.33
C PRO A 272 -24.04 -6.44 -8.53
N SER A 273 -23.72 -5.76 -9.62
CA SER A 273 -24.67 -5.55 -10.74
C SER A 273 -24.04 -5.30 -12.13
N GLY A 274 -22.72 -5.40 -12.26
CA GLY A 274 -22.03 -5.22 -13.54
C GLY A 274 -20.52 -5.01 -13.36
N PRO A 275 -19.70 -5.25 -14.41
CA PRO A 275 -20.11 -5.38 -15.81
C PRO A 275 -20.31 -6.83 -16.29
N TYR A 276 -20.44 -7.81 -15.41
CA TYR A 276 -20.69 -9.22 -15.77
C TYR A 276 -22.10 -9.70 -15.40
N ALA A 277 -22.50 -10.87 -15.94
CA ALA A 277 -23.85 -11.42 -15.78
C ALA A 277 -24.26 -11.79 -14.35
N GLY A 278 -23.30 -11.86 -13.43
CA GLY A 278 -23.52 -11.97 -11.98
C GLY A 278 -22.53 -11.04 -11.26
N ASP A 279 -22.35 -11.26 -9.96
CA ASP A 279 -21.52 -10.37 -9.15
C ASP A 279 -20.06 -10.37 -9.65
N SER A 280 -19.51 -9.17 -9.80
CA SER A 280 -18.35 -8.91 -10.64
C SER A 280 -17.07 -8.87 -9.82
N ASN A 281 -16.07 -9.64 -10.27
CA ASN A 281 -14.92 -10.04 -9.50
C ASN A 281 -13.60 -9.74 -10.22
N VAL A 282 -12.54 -9.45 -9.45
CA VAL A 282 -11.17 -9.35 -9.95
C VAL A 282 -10.24 -10.28 -9.18
N TRP A 283 -9.38 -10.99 -9.91
CA TRP A 283 -8.24 -11.72 -9.37
C TRP A 283 -7.02 -10.79 -9.30
N HIS A 284 -6.41 -10.70 -8.12
CA HIS A 284 -5.25 -9.86 -7.83
C HIS A 284 -3.96 -10.54 -8.32
N GLY A 285 -3.66 -10.41 -9.62
CA GLY A 285 -2.44 -10.94 -10.22
C GLY A 285 -2.62 -11.34 -11.68
N THR A 286 -1.75 -12.20 -12.19
CA THR A 286 -1.79 -12.64 -13.60
C THR A 286 -2.57 -13.95 -13.81
N MET A 287 -2.89 -14.22 -15.08
CA MET A 287 -3.49 -15.49 -15.52
C MET A 287 -2.61 -16.72 -15.23
N ALA A 288 -1.31 -16.55 -15.01
CA ALA A 288 -0.42 -17.64 -14.59
C ALA A 288 -0.63 -17.97 -13.10
N GLU A 289 -0.69 -16.96 -12.24
CA GLU A 289 -0.91 -17.12 -10.79
C GLU A 289 -2.33 -17.63 -10.50
N LEU A 290 -3.35 -17.15 -11.22
CA LEU A 290 -4.72 -17.68 -11.17
C LEU A 290 -4.78 -19.18 -11.54
N ARG A 291 -3.93 -19.63 -12.46
CA ARG A 291 -3.80 -21.06 -12.82
C ARG A 291 -2.98 -21.85 -11.81
N ASP A 292 -1.94 -21.27 -11.20
CA ASP A 292 -1.19 -21.92 -10.09
C ASP A 292 -2.05 -22.07 -8.81
N PHE A 293 -2.92 -21.10 -8.54
CA PHE A 293 -3.94 -21.14 -7.48
C PHE A 293 -4.95 -22.25 -7.73
N ALA A 294 -5.42 -22.38 -8.98
CA ALA A 294 -6.22 -23.51 -9.42
C ALA A 294 -5.45 -24.85 -9.40
N ALA A 295 -4.13 -24.86 -9.64
CA ALA A 295 -3.27 -26.04 -9.59
C ALA A 295 -2.86 -26.47 -8.17
N ASN A 296 -3.35 -25.79 -7.11
CA ASN A 296 -3.09 -26.15 -5.71
C ASN A 296 -1.60 -26.28 -5.35
N ARG A 297 -0.72 -25.49 -5.98
CA ARG A 297 0.64 -25.34 -5.46
C ARG A 297 0.58 -24.63 -4.12
N THR A 298 1.43 -25.02 -3.17
CA THR A 298 1.53 -24.40 -1.83
C THR A 298 2.22 -23.03 -1.90
N VAL A 299 1.65 -22.13 -2.69
CA VAL A 299 2.07 -20.74 -2.83
C VAL A 299 1.24 -19.93 -1.85
N THR A 300 1.85 -19.56 -0.72
CA THR A 300 1.47 -18.30 -0.08
C THR A 300 1.78 -17.24 -1.13
N TYR A 301 0.76 -16.63 -1.73
CA TYR A 301 0.98 -15.53 -2.68
C TYR A 301 1.47 -14.33 -1.90
N ASN A 302 2.79 -14.24 -1.78
CA ASN A 302 3.44 -13.17 -1.06
C ASN A 302 3.41 -11.93 -1.95
N HIS A 303 2.27 -11.25 -1.98
CA HIS A 303 2.08 -9.93 -2.59
C HIS A 303 2.76 -8.81 -1.76
N SER A 304 3.69 -9.13 -0.85
CA SER A 304 4.62 -8.16 -0.28
C SER A 304 5.83 -7.93 -1.19
N SER A 305 6.57 -6.85 -0.94
CA SER A 305 7.79 -6.53 -1.68
C SER A 305 8.96 -7.43 -1.26
N LEU A 306 9.60 -8.08 -2.22
CA LEU A 306 10.80 -8.88 -1.97
C LEU A 306 12.05 -8.03 -2.24
N THR A 307 12.70 -7.60 -1.16
CA THR A 307 13.97 -6.85 -1.21
C THR A 307 15.17 -7.75 -0.91
N ALA A 308 16.27 -7.55 -1.64
CA ALA A 308 17.59 -8.14 -1.39
C ALA A 308 18.70 -7.09 -1.64
N SER A 309 19.89 -7.30 -1.08
CA SER A 309 21.11 -6.52 -1.39
C SER A 309 22.11 -7.45 -2.09
N PRO A 310 22.27 -7.37 -3.42
CA PRO A 310 23.30 -8.13 -4.13
C PRO A 310 24.71 -7.69 -3.76
N GLY A 311 24.91 -6.37 -3.65
CA GLY A 311 26.18 -5.67 -3.47
C GLY A 311 26.17 -4.37 -4.27
N ASP A 312 27.36 -3.84 -4.57
CA ASP A 312 27.59 -2.70 -5.48
C ASP A 312 27.37 -3.09 -6.96
N MET A 313 26.19 -2.80 -7.50
CA MET A 313 25.75 -3.21 -8.84
C MET A 313 25.96 -2.17 -9.93
N ASP A 314 26.15 -0.90 -9.60
CA ASP A 314 26.46 0.17 -10.56
C ASP A 314 27.92 0.66 -10.54
N ARG A 315 28.69 0.21 -9.53
CA ARG A 315 30.13 0.41 -9.34
C ARG A 315 30.51 1.82 -8.88
N ASP A 316 29.62 2.53 -8.19
CA ASP A 316 29.96 3.78 -7.47
C ASP A 316 30.70 3.55 -6.13
N GLY A 317 30.85 2.29 -5.72
CA GLY A 317 31.56 1.88 -4.51
C GLY A 317 30.68 1.83 -3.26
N ARG A 318 29.38 1.49 -3.41
CA ARG A 318 28.39 1.41 -2.34
C ARG A 318 27.46 0.21 -2.53
N PRO A 319 26.96 -0.43 -1.46
CA PRO A 319 26.01 -1.54 -1.57
C PRO A 319 24.60 -1.05 -1.98
N ASP A 320 23.99 -1.74 -2.95
CA ASP A 320 22.67 -1.41 -3.48
C ASP A 320 21.56 -2.33 -2.95
N LEU A 321 20.30 -1.96 -3.24
CA LEU A 321 19.16 -2.85 -3.12
C LEU A 321 18.51 -3.13 -4.48
N VAL A 322 17.93 -4.33 -4.58
CA VAL A 322 16.87 -4.63 -5.54
C VAL A 322 15.59 -4.99 -4.80
N THR A 323 14.44 -4.47 -5.24
CA THR A 323 13.12 -4.83 -4.73
C THR A 323 12.18 -5.23 -5.86
N ARG A 324 11.63 -6.44 -5.80
CA ARG A 324 10.47 -6.87 -6.60
C ARG A 324 9.22 -6.37 -5.89
N LEU A 325 8.53 -5.40 -6.50
CA LEU A 325 7.21 -4.94 -6.04
C LEU A 325 6.10 -5.94 -6.45
N PRO A 326 4.90 -5.85 -5.85
CA PRO A 326 3.81 -6.82 -6.08
C PRO A 326 3.25 -6.77 -7.51
N ASP A 327 3.39 -5.62 -8.17
CA ASP A 327 3.10 -5.38 -9.59
C ASP A 327 4.04 -6.13 -10.57
N GLY A 328 4.98 -6.92 -10.05
CA GLY A 328 5.95 -7.68 -10.82
C GLY A 328 7.12 -6.85 -11.37
N ASN A 329 7.24 -5.58 -11.00
CA ASN A 329 8.36 -4.73 -11.40
C ASN A 329 9.56 -4.93 -10.46
N LEU A 330 10.74 -5.13 -11.04
CA LEU A 330 12.00 -5.13 -10.29
C LEU A 330 12.60 -3.72 -10.32
N TRP A 331 12.88 -3.19 -9.14
CA TRP A 331 13.41 -1.85 -8.94
C TRP A 331 14.80 -1.92 -8.29
N PHE A 332 15.74 -1.19 -8.88
CA PHE A 332 17.06 -0.89 -8.34
C PHE A 332 17.00 0.35 -7.45
N TYR A 333 17.78 0.37 -6.37
CA TYR A 333 17.94 1.53 -5.49
C TYR A 333 19.45 1.70 -5.22
N PRO A 334 20.09 2.73 -5.77
CA PRO A 334 21.53 2.94 -5.59
C PRO A 334 21.86 3.31 -4.15
N GLY A 335 22.97 2.80 -3.62
CA GLY A 335 23.48 3.15 -2.29
C GLY A 335 23.79 4.65 -2.19
N ASN A 336 23.42 5.31 -1.09
CA ASN A 336 23.79 6.71 -0.86
C ASN A 336 25.11 6.88 -0.10
N GLY A 337 25.69 5.79 0.43
CA GLY A 337 26.99 5.80 1.12
C GLY A 337 26.93 6.40 2.52
N ALA A 338 25.72 6.60 3.06
CA ALA A 338 25.42 7.09 4.40
C ALA A 338 24.36 6.20 5.09
N GLY A 339 24.26 4.92 4.69
CA GLY A 339 23.32 3.92 5.22
C GLY A 339 21.92 3.92 4.59
N GLY A 340 21.66 4.79 3.60
CA GLY A 340 20.39 4.89 2.88
C GLY A 340 20.54 4.69 1.37
N TYR A 341 19.48 4.99 0.62
CA TYR A 341 19.39 4.72 -0.82
C TYR A 341 18.81 5.89 -1.61
N GLY A 342 19.18 6.00 -2.88
CA GLY A 342 18.75 7.05 -3.81
C GLY A 342 17.39 6.79 -4.48
N ALA A 343 17.16 7.47 -5.60
CA ALA A 343 15.94 7.33 -6.38
C ALA A 343 15.85 5.94 -7.05
N ALA A 344 14.68 5.33 -6.99
CA ALA A 344 14.47 4.00 -7.53
C ALA A 344 14.42 4.01 -9.07
N VAL A 345 15.11 3.06 -9.71
CA VAL A 345 15.11 2.86 -11.17
C VAL A 345 14.47 1.51 -11.47
N ARG A 346 13.52 1.46 -12.41
CA ARG A 346 12.90 0.19 -12.84
C ARG A 346 13.85 -0.56 -13.78
N ILE A 347 14.28 -1.75 -13.38
CA ILE A 347 15.27 -2.58 -14.09
C ILE A 347 14.69 -3.89 -14.63
N GLY A 348 13.43 -4.20 -14.32
CA GLY A 348 12.73 -5.36 -14.85
C GLY A 348 11.21 -5.32 -14.65
N GLY A 349 10.52 -6.24 -15.33
CA GLY A 349 9.09 -6.53 -15.17
C GLY A 349 8.85 -8.03 -15.37
N GLY A 350 7.72 -8.55 -14.89
CA GLY A 350 7.44 -10.00 -14.92
C GLY A 350 8.09 -10.79 -13.77
N TRP A 351 8.60 -10.11 -12.73
CA TRP A 351 9.32 -10.74 -11.61
C TRP A 351 8.41 -11.26 -10.49
N GLN A 352 7.09 -11.03 -10.53
CA GLN A 352 6.12 -11.52 -9.53
C GLN A 352 6.18 -13.05 -9.35
N VAL A 353 6.56 -13.77 -10.42
CA VAL A 353 6.77 -15.23 -10.43
C VAL A 353 7.84 -15.73 -9.47
N PHE A 354 8.70 -14.84 -8.94
CA PHE A 354 9.71 -15.18 -7.93
C PHE A 354 9.17 -14.94 -6.52
N ASN A 355 9.22 -15.97 -5.67
CA ASN A 355 8.74 -15.96 -4.28
C ASN A 355 9.87 -15.78 -3.24
N ALA A 356 11.13 -15.78 -3.66
CA ALA A 356 12.27 -15.34 -2.85
C ALA A 356 13.35 -14.71 -3.76
N LEU A 357 13.98 -13.63 -3.27
CA LEU A 357 15.16 -13.01 -3.86
C LEU A 357 16.31 -13.08 -2.85
N VAL A 358 17.52 -13.38 -3.33
CA VAL A 358 18.71 -13.59 -2.51
C VAL A 358 19.90 -12.89 -3.18
N GLY A 359 20.42 -11.86 -2.53
CA GLY A 359 21.69 -11.25 -2.93
C GLY A 359 22.82 -12.24 -2.67
N ALA A 360 23.59 -12.56 -3.69
CA ALA A 360 24.55 -13.67 -3.65
C ALA A 360 26.02 -13.18 -3.60
N GLY A 361 26.26 -11.88 -3.72
CA GLY A 361 27.57 -11.35 -4.05
C GLY A 361 28.01 -11.81 -5.45
N THR A 362 29.31 -11.86 -5.70
CA THR A 362 29.92 -12.37 -6.94
C THR A 362 29.87 -13.91 -6.97
N TYR A 363 28.75 -14.47 -7.44
CA TYR A 363 28.39 -15.89 -7.35
C TYR A 363 28.77 -16.69 -8.63
N ASP A 364 28.91 -16.02 -9.78
CA ASP A 364 29.69 -16.53 -10.92
C ASP A 364 31.20 -16.25 -10.85
N GLY A 365 31.65 -15.52 -9.83
CA GLY A 365 33.06 -15.19 -9.63
C GLY A 365 33.59 -14.08 -10.55
N ASP A 366 32.73 -13.42 -11.34
CA ASP A 366 33.08 -12.16 -12.00
C ASP A 366 33.12 -10.97 -10.99
N ALA A 367 33.29 -9.74 -11.49
CA ALA A 367 33.46 -8.55 -10.65
C ALA A 367 32.14 -7.82 -10.31
N TYR A 368 30.99 -8.41 -10.65
CA TYR A 368 29.66 -7.80 -10.52
C TYR A 368 28.77 -8.63 -9.57
N PRO A 369 28.01 -8.01 -8.65
CA PRO A 369 27.16 -8.76 -7.75
C PRO A 369 25.92 -9.35 -8.43
N ASP A 370 25.61 -10.59 -8.04
CA ASP A 370 24.57 -11.42 -8.63
C ASP A 370 23.33 -11.55 -7.74
N LEU A 371 22.23 -11.94 -8.39
CA LEU A 371 20.96 -12.24 -7.75
C LEU A 371 20.55 -13.69 -8.01
N LEU A 372 20.30 -14.44 -6.94
CA LEU A 372 19.58 -15.72 -7.00
C LEU A 372 18.10 -15.47 -6.72
N ALA A 373 17.22 -16.09 -7.49
CA ALA A 373 15.77 -15.94 -7.37
C ALA A 373 15.06 -17.30 -7.41
N ARG A 374 14.22 -17.59 -6.42
CA ARG A 374 13.39 -18.81 -6.41
C ARG A 374 12.04 -18.52 -7.04
N HIS A 375 11.71 -19.28 -8.08
CA HIS A 375 10.45 -19.19 -8.80
C HIS A 375 9.34 -19.98 -8.06
N SER A 376 8.06 -19.61 -8.24
CA SER A 376 6.91 -20.19 -7.53
C SER A 376 6.81 -21.72 -7.63
N ASP A 377 7.22 -22.29 -8.76
CA ASP A 377 7.29 -23.74 -9.03
C ASP A 377 8.37 -24.49 -8.22
N GLY A 378 9.25 -23.76 -7.52
CA GLY A 378 10.38 -24.32 -6.77
C GLY A 378 11.66 -24.51 -7.60
N ALA A 379 11.76 -23.90 -8.78
CA ALA A 379 13.04 -23.75 -9.49
C ALA A 379 13.89 -22.62 -8.89
N LEU A 380 15.21 -22.76 -9.01
CA LEU A 380 16.17 -21.70 -8.68
C LEU A 380 16.74 -21.11 -9.97
N TRP A 381 16.73 -19.79 -10.06
CA TRP A 381 17.27 -19.02 -11.18
C TRP A 381 18.43 -18.13 -10.71
N PHE A 382 19.39 -17.94 -11.60
CA PHE A 382 20.57 -17.13 -11.43
C PHE A 382 20.54 -15.97 -12.42
N TYR A 383 20.77 -14.76 -11.92
CA TYR A 383 20.82 -13.51 -12.67
C TYR A 383 22.17 -12.86 -12.44
N ALA A 384 23.06 -13.02 -13.41
CA ALA A 384 24.40 -12.49 -13.32
C ALA A 384 24.42 -10.96 -13.39
N GLY A 385 25.29 -10.30 -12.63
CA GLY A 385 25.45 -8.85 -12.64
C GLY A 385 26.00 -8.30 -13.96
N THR A 386 25.84 -7.00 -14.18
CA THR A 386 26.43 -6.27 -15.33
C THR A 386 27.41 -5.16 -14.94
N GLY A 387 27.48 -4.80 -13.66
CA GLY A 387 28.19 -3.60 -13.20
C GLY A 387 27.57 -2.29 -13.71
N LYS A 388 26.29 -2.31 -14.09
CA LYS A 388 25.51 -1.19 -14.65
C LYS A 388 24.05 -1.24 -14.18
N ALA A 389 23.82 -1.35 -12.87
CA ALA A 389 22.49 -1.33 -12.24
C ALA A 389 21.48 -2.33 -12.85
N SER A 390 21.93 -3.48 -13.36
CA SER A 390 21.08 -4.40 -14.13
C SER A 390 21.66 -5.82 -14.18
N PHE A 391 20.87 -6.78 -14.66
CA PHE A 391 21.26 -8.19 -14.77
C PHE A 391 21.30 -8.68 -16.22
N LYS A 392 22.15 -9.68 -16.47
CA LYS A 392 22.13 -10.53 -17.68
C LYS A 392 20.82 -11.36 -17.70
N ALA A 393 20.46 -11.96 -18.83
CA ALA A 393 19.27 -12.82 -18.91
C ALA A 393 19.34 -14.00 -17.93
N GLY A 394 18.24 -14.27 -17.23
CA GLY A 394 18.20 -15.27 -16.15
C GLY A 394 18.42 -16.70 -16.64
N VAL A 395 19.21 -17.48 -15.90
CA VAL A 395 19.52 -18.89 -16.16
C VAL A 395 18.92 -19.76 -15.08
N ARG A 396 18.12 -20.77 -15.46
CA ARG A 396 17.57 -21.76 -14.51
C ARG A 396 18.68 -22.72 -14.05
N VAL A 397 19.15 -22.56 -12.81
CA VAL A 397 20.26 -23.32 -12.23
C VAL A 397 19.81 -24.47 -11.32
N GLY A 398 18.56 -24.43 -10.83
CA GLY A 398 17.90 -25.54 -10.15
C GLY A 398 16.54 -25.83 -10.80
N ALA A 399 16.33 -27.06 -11.28
CA ALA A 399 15.13 -27.39 -12.07
C ALA A 399 13.83 -27.49 -11.25
N SER A 400 13.92 -27.88 -9.96
CA SER A 400 12.79 -27.99 -9.03
C SER A 400 13.31 -28.19 -7.59
N GLY A 401 12.40 -28.32 -6.62
CA GLY A 401 12.72 -28.78 -5.26
C GLY A 401 13.18 -27.70 -4.27
N TRP A 402 13.41 -26.45 -4.69
CA TRP A 402 13.85 -25.36 -3.80
C TRP A 402 12.73 -24.79 -2.91
N ASN A 403 11.48 -25.19 -3.15
CA ASN A 403 10.33 -24.90 -2.27
C ASN A 403 10.34 -25.73 -0.96
N VAL A 404 11.24 -26.70 -0.76
CA VAL A 404 11.37 -27.38 0.54
C VAL A 404 11.99 -26.48 1.63
N PHE A 405 12.60 -25.37 1.23
CA PHE A 405 13.21 -24.40 2.12
C PHE A 405 12.22 -23.28 2.45
N ALA A 406 12.14 -22.88 3.72
CA ALA A 406 11.50 -21.63 4.10
C ALA A 406 12.37 -20.45 3.62
N ASP A 407 13.67 -20.52 3.90
CA ASP A 407 14.65 -19.46 3.64
C ASP A 407 15.77 -19.93 2.72
N LEU A 408 16.21 -19.02 1.85
CA LEU A 408 17.45 -19.12 1.09
C LEU A 408 18.30 -17.90 1.44
N ILE A 409 19.57 -18.11 1.79
CA ILE A 409 20.43 -17.08 2.40
C ILE A 409 21.79 -17.11 1.69
N GLY A 410 22.13 -16.03 0.98
CA GLY A 410 23.49 -15.76 0.53
C GLY A 410 24.30 -15.30 1.73
N ALA A 411 25.33 -16.07 2.10
CA ALA A 411 25.99 -15.91 3.40
C ALA A 411 27.39 -15.30 3.31
N GLY A 412 28.00 -15.31 2.12
CA GLY A 412 29.44 -15.07 1.93
C GLY A 412 30.16 -16.38 1.61
N ASP A 413 31.48 -16.38 1.70
CA ASP A 413 32.32 -17.59 1.65
C ASP A 413 32.38 -18.21 3.06
N LEU A 414 31.54 -19.21 3.36
CA LEU A 414 31.49 -19.80 4.69
C LEU A 414 32.53 -20.90 4.89
N ASN A 415 32.99 -21.53 3.82
CA ASN A 415 33.85 -22.70 3.87
C ASN A 415 35.36 -22.39 3.75
N GLY A 416 35.71 -21.17 3.32
CA GLY A 416 37.08 -20.71 3.11
C GLY A 416 37.70 -21.08 1.76
N ASP A 417 36.91 -21.42 0.74
CA ASP A 417 37.41 -21.83 -0.60
C ASP A 417 37.55 -20.69 -1.63
N GLY A 418 37.19 -19.46 -1.23
CA GLY A 418 37.28 -18.24 -2.03
C GLY A 418 36.01 -17.91 -2.82
N ARG A 419 34.91 -18.63 -2.60
CA ARG A 419 33.68 -18.54 -3.41
C ARG A 419 32.46 -18.24 -2.53
N ARG A 420 31.44 -17.62 -3.12
CA ARG A 420 30.21 -17.27 -2.38
C ARG A 420 29.30 -18.50 -2.26
N ASP A 421 28.82 -18.77 -1.06
CA ASP A 421 27.99 -19.92 -0.68
C ASP A 421 26.51 -19.57 -0.49
N LEU A 422 25.67 -20.61 -0.53
CA LEU A 422 24.23 -20.52 -0.30
C LEU A 422 23.82 -21.46 0.84
N LEU A 423 23.00 -20.96 1.77
CA LEU A 423 22.28 -21.79 2.75
C LEU A 423 20.80 -21.93 2.37
N GLY A 424 20.24 -23.12 2.60
CA GLY A 424 18.80 -23.37 2.56
C GLY A 424 18.30 -23.93 3.88
N ARG A 425 17.40 -23.20 4.58
CA ARG A 425 16.77 -23.65 5.83
C ARG A 425 15.36 -24.16 5.55
N LYS A 426 15.03 -25.35 6.05
CA LYS A 426 13.66 -25.91 6.05
C LYS A 426 12.84 -25.37 7.23
N ALA A 427 11.51 -25.41 7.10
CA ALA A 427 10.60 -25.09 8.21
C ALA A 427 10.78 -26.00 9.46
N ASP A 428 11.33 -27.20 9.30
CA ASP A 428 11.69 -28.10 10.41
C ASP A 428 12.99 -27.69 11.17
N GLY A 429 13.68 -26.63 10.70
CA GLY A 429 14.92 -26.14 11.31
C GLY A 429 16.19 -26.84 10.84
N THR A 430 16.10 -27.78 9.89
CA THR A 430 17.26 -28.35 9.19
C THR A 430 17.84 -27.33 8.20
N VAL A 431 19.14 -27.11 8.27
CA VAL A 431 19.90 -26.25 7.35
C VAL A 431 20.78 -27.10 6.46
N TYR A 432 20.74 -26.83 5.16
CA TYR A 432 21.67 -27.40 4.17
C TYR A 432 22.60 -26.30 3.66
N PHE A 433 23.89 -26.62 3.59
CA PHE A 433 24.91 -25.80 2.96
C PHE A 433 25.10 -26.25 1.52
N TYR A 434 25.20 -25.30 0.60
CA TYR A 434 25.46 -25.49 -0.81
C TYR A 434 26.73 -24.70 -1.20
N PRO A 435 27.86 -25.39 -1.49
CA PRO A 435 29.11 -24.70 -1.83
C PRO A 435 28.99 -23.94 -3.15
N GLY A 436 29.60 -22.76 -3.23
CA GLY A 436 29.70 -21.98 -4.45
C GLY A 436 30.57 -22.65 -5.51
N LEU A 437 30.08 -22.74 -6.75
CA LEU A 437 30.92 -23.25 -7.87
C LEU A 437 31.68 -22.15 -8.62
N GLY A 438 31.50 -20.86 -8.27
CA GLY A 438 32.09 -19.74 -9.02
C GLY A 438 31.69 -19.76 -10.50
N THR A 439 30.40 -20.03 -10.75
CA THR A 439 29.80 -20.22 -12.10
C THR A 439 28.29 -19.92 -12.11
N GLY A 440 27.77 -19.21 -11.10
CA GLY A 440 26.33 -18.99 -10.93
C GLY A 440 25.57 -20.20 -10.37
N ARG A 441 26.29 -21.27 -10.02
CA ARG A 441 25.73 -22.58 -9.64
C ARG A 441 26.20 -23.04 -8.26
N THR A 442 25.33 -23.81 -7.61
CA THR A 442 25.58 -24.51 -6.34
C THR A 442 26.17 -25.91 -6.58
N GLY A 443 27.13 -26.33 -5.77
CA GLY A 443 27.63 -27.71 -5.72
C GLY A 443 26.74 -28.66 -4.92
N THR A 444 27.25 -29.87 -4.68
CA THR A 444 26.56 -30.89 -3.88
C THR A 444 26.37 -30.42 -2.43
N ARG A 445 25.12 -30.40 -1.96
CA ARG A 445 24.79 -29.93 -0.62
C ARG A 445 25.25 -30.89 0.49
N VAL A 446 25.57 -30.34 1.66
CA VAL A 446 25.74 -31.09 2.91
C VAL A 446 24.73 -30.62 3.97
N ALA A 447 24.48 -31.44 4.99
CA ALA A 447 23.75 -30.99 6.18
C ALA A 447 24.65 -30.08 7.02
N ALA A 448 24.20 -28.86 7.31
CA ALA A 448 24.96 -27.85 8.03
C ALA A 448 24.60 -27.81 9.52
N ALA A 449 23.29 -27.76 9.82
CA ALA A 449 22.77 -27.65 11.17
C ALA A 449 21.32 -28.18 11.28
N THR A 450 20.85 -28.35 12.51
CA THR A 450 19.45 -28.64 12.87
C THR A 450 19.01 -27.75 14.04
N GLY A 451 17.72 -27.72 14.36
CA GLY A 451 17.22 -26.94 15.50
C GLY A 451 17.00 -25.45 15.22
N TRP A 452 17.20 -24.97 13.99
CA TRP A 452 17.10 -23.55 13.64
C TRP A 452 15.67 -23.03 13.45
N GLN A 453 14.63 -23.84 13.72
CA GLN A 453 13.24 -23.40 13.78
C GLN A 453 12.94 -22.50 15.00
N VAL A 454 13.90 -22.35 15.91
CA VAL A 454 13.84 -21.36 17.01
C VAL A 454 14.03 -19.91 16.56
N TYR A 455 14.52 -19.70 15.33
CA TYR A 455 14.73 -18.39 14.73
C TYR A 455 13.60 -18.06 13.74
N ASP A 456 13.12 -16.82 13.69
CA ASP A 456 12.08 -16.37 12.76
C ASP A 456 12.62 -15.55 11.58
N SER A 457 13.86 -15.04 11.68
CA SER A 457 14.56 -14.38 10.57
C SER A 457 16.06 -14.72 10.59
N LEU A 458 16.67 -14.78 9.41
CA LEU A 458 18.10 -15.04 9.18
C LEU A 458 18.60 -14.12 8.06
N ALA A 459 19.70 -13.42 8.30
CA ALA A 459 20.38 -12.57 7.33
C ALA A 459 21.87 -12.91 7.27
N GLY A 460 22.40 -13.12 6.06
CA GLY A 460 23.85 -13.07 5.83
C GLY A 460 24.33 -11.63 5.92
N VAL A 461 25.43 -11.40 6.62
CA VAL A 461 25.94 -10.05 6.96
C VAL A 461 27.40 -9.81 6.57
N GLN A 462 28.01 -10.74 5.82
CA GLN A 462 29.48 -10.80 5.61
C GLN A 462 30.22 -10.87 6.96
N ASP A 463 31.51 -10.57 7.01
CA ASP A 463 32.30 -10.51 8.25
C ASP A 463 31.78 -9.37 9.16
N PHE A 464 30.91 -9.69 10.10
CA PHE A 464 30.24 -8.73 10.98
C PHE A 464 30.99 -8.55 12.31
N ASN A 465 31.85 -9.52 12.66
CA ASN A 465 32.61 -9.53 13.90
C ASN A 465 34.08 -9.08 13.75
N GLY A 466 34.64 -9.16 12.54
CA GLY A 466 36.01 -8.74 12.20
C GLY A 466 37.07 -9.85 12.24
N ASP A 467 36.69 -11.13 12.24
CA ASP A 467 37.62 -12.27 12.24
C ASP A 467 37.97 -12.80 10.84
N GLY A 468 37.38 -12.23 9.78
CA GLY A 468 37.58 -12.61 8.39
C GLY A 468 36.65 -13.72 7.89
N ALA A 469 35.81 -14.32 8.75
CA ALA A 469 34.78 -15.27 8.34
C ALA A 469 33.41 -14.58 8.19
N PRO A 470 32.60 -14.92 7.15
CA PRO A 470 31.25 -14.38 7.01
C PRO A 470 30.27 -14.91 8.06
N ASP A 471 29.54 -14.00 8.68
CA ASP A 471 28.59 -14.25 9.77
C ASP A 471 27.13 -14.29 9.28
N LEU A 472 26.26 -14.85 10.12
CA LEU A 472 24.81 -14.61 10.06
C LEU A 472 24.33 -13.83 11.30
N VAL A 473 23.35 -12.96 11.10
CA VAL A 473 22.48 -12.45 12.17
C VAL A 473 21.15 -13.19 12.11
N ALA A 474 20.74 -13.78 13.23
CA ALA A 474 19.46 -14.44 13.43
C ALA A 474 18.57 -13.68 14.41
N ARG A 475 17.27 -13.69 14.18
CA ARG A 475 16.24 -13.19 15.12
C ARG A 475 15.45 -14.36 15.69
N LYS A 476 15.02 -14.25 16.94
CA LYS A 476 14.00 -15.13 17.55
C LYS A 476 12.66 -14.39 17.70
N PRO A 477 11.50 -15.09 17.78
CA PRO A 477 10.18 -14.48 17.97
C PRO A 477 10.03 -13.55 19.20
N ASP A 478 10.92 -13.66 20.20
CA ASP A 478 10.97 -12.75 21.35
C ASP A 478 11.60 -11.37 21.03
N GLY A 479 12.05 -11.18 19.79
CA GLY A 479 12.70 -9.97 19.31
C GLY A 479 14.17 -9.83 19.72
N SER A 480 14.84 -10.90 20.17
CA SER A 480 16.28 -10.92 20.40
C SER A 480 17.07 -11.25 19.14
N LEU A 481 18.21 -10.57 18.94
CA LEU A 481 19.20 -10.93 17.91
C LEU A 481 20.30 -11.83 18.46
N TRP A 482 20.82 -12.65 17.56
CA TRP A 482 21.91 -13.59 17.80
C TRP A 482 22.88 -13.54 16.63
N LEU A 483 24.16 -13.32 16.93
CA LEU A 483 25.25 -13.56 15.99
C LEU A 483 25.53 -15.06 15.95
N LEU A 484 25.50 -15.63 14.74
CA LEU A 484 26.03 -16.96 14.45
C LEU A 484 27.33 -16.73 13.71
N ALA A 485 28.42 -16.67 14.48
CA ALA A 485 29.73 -16.31 13.94
C ALA A 485 30.21 -17.40 12.98
N GLY A 486 30.72 -17.02 11.81
CA GLY A 486 31.31 -17.93 10.83
C GLY A 486 32.55 -18.64 11.39
N THR A 487 33.03 -19.67 10.69
CA THR A 487 34.31 -20.30 11.04
C THR A 487 35.35 -20.29 9.93
N GLY A 488 34.97 -19.97 8.69
CA GLY A 488 35.85 -19.96 7.52
C GLY A 488 36.53 -21.32 7.27
N LYS A 489 35.84 -22.43 7.58
CA LYS A 489 36.40 -23.79 7.57
C LYS A 489 35.58 -24.73 6.68
N PRO A 490 36.24 -25.73 6.05
CA PRO A 490 35.58 -26.71 5.21
C PRO A 490 34.29 -27.29 5.82
N ALA A 491 33.25 -27.34 4.99
CA ALA A 491 31.89 -27.62 5.42
C ALA A 491 31.70 -29.07 5.90
N ALA A 492 31.36 -29.21 7.18
CA ALA A 492 30.94 -30.44 7.82
C ALA A 492 29.74 -30.15 8.75
N PRO A 493 28.93 -31.16 9.14
CA PRO A 493 27.81 -30.95 10.03
C PRO A 493 28.24 -30.30 11.36
N GLY A 494 27.74 -29.11 11.65
CA GLY A 494 28.09 -28.32 12.82
C GLY A 494 29.45 -27.59 12.77
N SER A 495 30.21 -27.61 11.68
CA SER A 495 31.52 -26.91 11.61
C SER A 495 31.44 -25.45 11.17
N LEU A 496 30.40 -25.07 10.43
CA LEU A 496 30.33 -23.76 9.72
C LEU A 496 30.11 -22.55 10.64
N PHE A 497 29.57 -22.76 11.84
CA PHE A 497 29.23 -21.67 12.77
C PHE A 497 29.68 -21.97 14.19
N GLY A 498 30.17 -20.95 14.89
CA GLY A 498 30.41 -21.00 16.33
C GLY A 498 29.11 -21.05 17.15
N ALA A 499 29.26 -21.23 18.47
CA ALA A 499 28.11 -21.22 19.39
C ALA A 499 27.36 -19.87 19.31
N PRO A 500 26.03 -19.85 19.05
CA PRO A 500 25.29 -18.60 18.84
C PRO A 500 25.35 -17.66 20.05
N ARG A 501 25.67 -16.39 19.80
CA ARG A 501 25.82 -15.34 20.85
C ARG A 501 24.73 -14.30 20.71
N ARG A 502 24.00 -14.01 21.78
CA ARG A 502 22.98 -12.95 21.78
C ARG A 502 23.66 -11.58 21.63
N ILE A 503 23.16 -10.72 20.75
CA ILE A 503 23.67 -9.36 20.50
C ILE A 503 22.58 -8.30 20.69
N GLY A 504 22.98 -7.09 21.07
CA GLY A 504 22.09 -5.93 21.12
C GLY A 504 20.92 -5.99 22.12
N ALA A 505 20.02 -5.02 22.01
CA ALA A 505 18.75 -4.99 22.75
C ALA A 505 17.69 -5.89 22.10
N SER A 506 16.62 -6.21 22.82
CA SER A 506 15.39 -6.77 22.23
C SER A 506 14.55 -5.67 21.53
N GLY A 507 13.57 -6.08 20.72
CA GLY A 507 12.69 -5.18 19.96
C GLY A 507 12.67 -5.43 18.45
N TRP A 508 13.43 -6.42 17.97
CA TRP A 508 13.61 -6.70 16.54
C TRP A 508 12.43 -7.42 15.87
N GLN A 509 11.45 -7.86 16.65
CA GLN A 509 10.15 -8.34 16.15
C GLN A 509 9.25 -7.21 15.64
N ALA A 510 9.67 -5.94 15.76
CA ALA A 510 9.04 -4.80 15.10
C ALA A 510 9.30 -4.77 13.57
N PHE A 511 10.30 -5.50 13.08
CA PHE A 511 10.59 -5.66 11.67
C PHE A 511 9.95 -6.94 11.12
N ASP A 512 9.53 -6.93 9.86
CA ASP A 512 9.17 -8.16 9.15
C ASP A 512 10.44 -8.97 8.87
N ARG A 513 11.38 -8.37 8.13
CA ARG A 513 12.65 -9.00 7.73
C ARG A 513 13.87 -8.18 8.14
N LEU A 514 15.00 -8.87 8.23
CA LEU A 514 16.33 -8.31 8.40
C LEU A 514 17.16 -8.61 7.14
N LEU A 515 18.10 -7.72 6.80
CA LEU A 515 18.95 -7.85 5.63
C LEU A 515 20.34 -7.27 5.94
N GLY A 516 21.41 -8.05 5.74
CA GLY A 516 22.77 -7.51 5.71
C GLY A 516 22.96 -6.72 4.43
N VAL A 517 23.57 -5.54 4.55
CA VAL A 517 23.73 -4.59 3.43
C VAL A 517 25.17 -4.15 3.24
N MET A 518 26.13 -4.94 3.73
CA MET A 518 27.57 -4.66 3.69
C MET A 518 27.89 -3.28 4.30
N ASP A 519 29.03 -2.66 3.97
CA ASP A 519 29.40 -1.31 4.45
C ASP A 519 28.65 -0.21 3.68
N ASN A 520 27.42 0.09 4.11
CA ASN A 520 26.54 1.03 3.42
C ASN A 520 26.69 2.48 3.93
N ASN A 521 27.32 2.68 5.10
CA ASN A 521 27.74 4.02 5.57
C ASN A 521 29.20 4.39 5.25
N ARG A 522 29.97 3.46 4.66
CA ARG A 522 31.39 3.62 4.29
C ARG A 522 32.32 3.89 5.47
N ASP A 523 32.03 3.36 6.65
CA ASP A 523 32.90 3.45 7.84
C ASP A 523 33.76 2.19 8.09
N GLY A 524 33.80 1.27 7.13
CA GLY A 524 34.68 0.10 7.09
C GLY A 524 34.15 -1.11 7.84
N LYS A 525 32.82 -1.22 8.01
CA LYS A 525 32.17 -2.29 8.81
C LYS A 525 30.86 -2.70 8.13
N ASN A 526 30.47 -3.96 8.24
CA ASN A 526 29.23 -4.44 7.66
C ASN A 526 28.01 -4.01 8.51
N ASP A 527 26.97 -3.54 7.84
CA ASP A 527 25.76 -2.95 8.43
C ASP A 527 24.52 -3.87 8.27
N LEU A 528 23.50 -3.62 9.12
CA LEU A 528 22.20 -4.29 9.02
C LEU A 528 21.07 -3.30 8.70
N LEU A 529 20.14 -3.75 7.86
CA LEU A 529 18.90 -3.08 7.53
C LEU A 529 17.71 -3.87 8.11
N GLY A 530 16.91 -3.22 8.95
CA GLY A 530 15.60 -3.72 9.38
C GLY A 530 14.49 -3.20 8.45
N ILE A 531 13.64 -4.10 7.98
CA ILE A 531 12.52 -3.79 7.06
C ILE A 531 11.21 -3.95 7.83
N TYR A 532 10.45 -2.86 7.98
CA TYR A 532 9.12 -2.87 8.60
C TYR A 532 8.08 -3.56 7.69
N PRO A 533 6.97 -4.09 8.25
CA PRO A 533 5.86 -4.66 7.46
C PRO A 533 5.20 -3.68 6.46
N ASP A 534 5.40 -2.37 6.65
CA ASP A 534 4.94 -1.31 5.74
C ASP A 534 5.98 -0.89 4.68
N GLY A 535 7.10 -1.62 4.59
CA GLY A 535 8.19 -1.36 3.65
C GLY A 535 9.15 -0.24 4.04
N ARG A 536 8.96 0.44 5.19
CA ARG A 536 9.94 1.41 5.70
C ARG A 536 11.22 0.70 6.16
N LEU A 537 12.33 1.44 6.12
CA LEU A 537 13.66 0.94 6.40
C LEU A 537 14.25 1.57 7.68
N ALA A 538 14.98 0.79 8.47
CA ALA A 538 15.78 1.26 9.60
C ALA A 538 17.21 0.74 9.46
N PHE A 539 18.18 1.63 9.60
CA PHE A 539 19.59 1.33 9.44
C PHE A 539 20.30 1.22 10.77
N TYR A 540 21.18 0.23 10.85
CA TYR A 540 21.98 -0.09 12.02
C TYR A 540 23.42 -0.21 11.56
N ALA A 541 24.17 0.88 11.76
CA ALA A 541 25.60 0.91 11.47
C ALA A 541 26.33 -0.11 12.36
N GLY A 542 27.13 -0.98 11.75
CA GLY A 542 27.89 -2.00 12.48
C GLY A 542 28.89 -1.40 13.47
N THR A 543 29.25 -2.16 14.51
CA THR A 543 30.39 -1.85 15.38
C THR A 543 31.57 -2.79 15.19
N GLN A 544 31.49 -3.75 14.25
CA GLN A 544 32.46 -4.84 14.09
C GLN A 544 32.67 -5.60 15.42
N MET A 545 31.57 -5.86 16.14
CA MET A 545 31.52 -6.45 17.48
C MET A 545 32.49 -5.84 18.53
N ARG A 546 32.98 -4.61 18.32
CA ARG A 546 33.85 -3.87 19.26
C ARG A 546 33.14 -3.51 20.57
N ASP A 547 31.82 -3.64 20.59
CA ASP A 547 30.98 -3.67 21.78
C ASP A 547 29.97 -4.83 21.68
N TRP A 548 29.41 -5.24 22.83
CA TRP A 548 28.43 -6.33 22.87
C TRP A 548 27.04 -5.95 22.33
N SER A 549 26.86 -4.72 21.83
CA SER A 549 25.66 -4.35 21.06
C SER A 549 25.74 -4.84 19.61
N GLY A 550 26.95 -4.84 19.02
CA GLY A 550 27.21 -5.13 17.60
C GLY A 550 26.80 -4.01 16.64
N MET A 551 26.02 -3.01 17.10
CA MET A 551 25.36 -2.02 16.25
C MET A 551 25.17 -0.69 16.98
N LYS A 552 25.50 0.43 16.30
CA LYS A 552 25.20 1.77 16.80
C LYS A 552 23.68 1.98 16.93
N PRO A 553 23.21 2.94 17.74
CA PRO A 553 21.80 3.29 17.81
C PRO A 553 21.20 3.58 16.43
N ARG A 554 19.98 3.06 16.20
CA ARG A 554 19.32 3.08 14.88
C ARG A 554 19.23 4.48 14.26
N VAL A 555 19.45 4.56 12.96
CA VAL A 555 19.13 5.72 12.13
C VAL A 555 17.96 5.35 11.22
N ALA A 556 16.96 6.22 11.08
CA ALA A 556 15.79 5.94 10.25
C ALA A 556 16.13 6.15 8.77
N VAL A 557 15.97 5.12 7.92
CA VAL A 557 16.16 5.27 6.47
C VAL A 557 14.84 5.67 5.84
N GLY A 558 14.66 6.98 5.77
CA GLY A 558 13.51 7.60 5.13
C GLY A 558 12.28 7.70 6.04
N GLY A 559 12.33 8.61 7.02
CA GLY A 559 11.29 8.79 8.03
C GLY A 559 11.06 10.25 8.45
N SER A 560 10.60 11.08 7.52
CA SER A 560 9.81 12.31 7.76
C SER A 560 10.16 13.18 8.98
N GLY A 561 11.34 13.81 8.96
CA GLY A 561 11.68 14.86 9.95
C GLY A 561 10.70 16.07 10.03
N TRP A 562 9.76 16.22 9.08
CA TRP A 562 8.73 17.25 9.11
C TRP A 562 7.50 16.92 9.99
N ALA A 563 7.36 15.70 10.52
CA ALA A 563 6.18 15.29 11.29
C ALA A 563 5.93 16.12 12.57
N GLY A 564 6.98 16.70 13.16
CA GLY A 564 6.87 17.58 14.33
C GLY A 564 6.50 19.04 14.04
N PHE A 565 6.31 19.43 12.78
CA PHE A 565 6.12 20.81 12.37
C PHE A 565 4.63 21.18 12.19
N THR A 566 4.18 22.19 12.93
CA THR A 566 2.83 22.78 12.85
C THR A 566 2.63 23.62 11.59
N LEU A 567 3.70 24.25 11.11
CA LEU A 567 3.73 25.10 9.93
C LEU A 567 5.07 24.90 9.22
N VAL A 568 5.02 24.94 7.88
CA VAL A 568 6.19 25.01 6.99
C VAL A 568 5.85 26.05 5.91
N LEU A 569 6.82 26.85 5.49
CA LEU A 569 6.73 27.83 4.42
C LEU A 569 8.04 27.83 3.59
N ALA A 570 7.96 28.32 2.36
CA ALA A 570 9.12 28.74 1.58
C ALA A 570 9.18 30.29 1.61
N PRO A 571 10.33 30.91 1.95
CA PRO A 571 10.48 32.36 1.94
C PRO A 571 11.11 32.92 0.67
N GLY A 572 11.63 32.07 -0.22
CA GLY A 572 12.64 32.45 -1.22
C GLY A 572 14.05 32.16 -0.69
N ASP A 573 15.05 32.91 -1.18
CA ASP A 573 16.44 32.84 -0.71
C ASP A 573 16.63 33.68 0.58
N PHE A 574 16.65 33.03 1.73
CA PHE A 574 16.67 33.66 3.05
C PHE A 574 18.08 33.68 3.66
N ASN A 575 18.94 32.76 3.23
CA ASN A 575 20.35 32.70 3.61
C ASN A 575 21.29 33.51 2.69
N GLY A 576 20.84 33.93 1.50
CA GLY A 576 21.63 34.68 0.51
C GLY A 576 22.50 33.83 -0.42
N ASP A 577 22.23 32.53 -0.57
CA ASP A 577 23.03 31.58 -1.36
C ASP A 577 22.45 31.24 -2.75
N SER A 578 21.46 32.04 -3.19
CA SER A 578 20.78 31.98 -4.49
C SER A 578 19.92 30.73 -4.72
N LYS A 579 19.32 30.18 -3.66
CA LYS A 579 18.43 29.00 -3.75
C LYS A 579 17.19 29.19 -2.87
N ALA A 580 16.06 28.62 -3.27
CA ALA A 580 14.84 28.69 -2.45
C ALA A 580 14.96 27.83 -1.18
N ASP A 581 14.83 28.48 -0.01
CA ASP A 581 14.96 27.87 1.32
C ASP A 581 13.62 27.35 1.87
N LEU A 582 13.65 26.74 3.07
CA LEU A 582 12.46 26.37 3.84
C LEU A 582 12.56 26.83 5.30
N ILE A 583 11.44 27.29 5.85
CA ILE A 583 11.29 27.62 7.28
C ILE A 583 10.11 26.85 7.86
N GLY A 584 10.28 26.26 9.04
CA GLY A 584 9.24 25.52 9.74
C GLY A 584 9.16 25.84 11.23
N ARG A 585 7.95 25.79 11.79
CA ARG A 585 7.68 25.94 13.23
C ARG A 585 7.12 24.66 13.85
N LYS A 586 7.74 24.18 14.95
CA LYS A 586 7.28 23.02 15.73
C LYS A 586 6.21 23.40 16.78
N THR A 587 5.59 22.40 17.40
CA THR A 587 4.54 22.57 18.44
C THR A 587 5.02 23.33 19.68
N ASP A 588 6.29 23.15 20.04
CA ASP A 588 6.98 23.84 21.14
C ASP A 588 7.28 25.34 20.86
N GLY A 589 6.89 25.85 19.69
CA GLY A 589 7.17 27.23 19.29
C GLY A 589 8.62 27.47 18.84
N THR A 590 9.43 26.43 18.64
CA THR A 590 10.75 26.57 18.01
C THR A 590 10.61 26.76 16.50
N LEU A 591 11.40 27.67 15.95
CA LEU A 591 11.52 27.93 14.51
C LEU A 591 12.81 27.31 13.99
N TRP A 592 12.76 26.73 12.80
CA TRP A 592 13.86 26.04 12.15
C TRP A 592 13.95 26.46 10.68
N PHE A 593 15.17 26.52 10.19
CA PHE A 593 15.54 26.89 8.84
C PHE A 593 16.26 25.72 8.18
N ALA A 594 15.95 25.41 6.92
CA ALA A 594 16.64 24.42 6.12
C ALA A 594 17.07 25.05 4.79
N ALA A 595 18.38 25.12 4.56
CA ALA A 595 18.94 25.71 3.35
C ALA A 595 18.53 24.94 2.09
N GLY A 596 18.18 25.64 1.02
CA GLY A 596 17.95 25.05 -0.29
C GLY A 596 19.21 24.36 -0.83
N ASN A 597 19.07 23.24 -1.54
CA ASN A 597 20.18 22.56 -2.19
C ASN A 597 20.29 22.84 -3.72
N GLY A 598 19.32 23.55 -4.29
CA GLY A 598 19.25 23.88 -5.73
C GLY A 598 19.13 22.65 -6.63
N LYS A 599 18.51 21.57 -6.12
CA LYS A 599 18.27 20.29 -6.81
C LYS A 599 16.93 19.67 -6.40
N GLY A 600 15.96 20.49 -6.00
CA GLY A 600 14.63 20.07 -5.55
C GLY A 600 14.56 19.59 -4.09
N GLY A 601 15.56 19.89 -3.26
CA GLY A 601 15.58 19.50 -1.84
C GLY A 601 16.34 20.47 -0.94
N HIS A 602 16.59 20.07 0.32
CA HIS A 602 17.11 20.94 1.37
C HIS A 602 18.15 20.27 2.27
N ALA A 603 18.92 21.08 3.01
CA ALA A 603 19.87 20.65 4.04
C ALA A 603 19.17 20.25 5.36
N ALA A 604 19.93 19.72 6.33
CA ALA A 604 19.42 19.43 7.67
C ALA A 604 18.94 20.73 8.38
N PRO A 605 17.71 20.79 8.91
CA PRO A 605 17.19 22.01 9.53
C PRO A 605 17.95 22.40 10.80
N VAL A 606 18.38 23.66 10.86
CA VAL A 606 18.97 24.31 12.06
C VAL A 606 17.92 25.14 12.78
N ARG A 607 17.95 25.20 14.11
CA ARG A 607 16.97 25.97 14.90
C ARG A 607 17.35 27.45 14.92
N ILE A 608 16.51 28.29 14.33
CA ILE A 608 16.67 29.74 14.22
C ILE A 608 15.72 30.54 15.13
N GLY A 609 14.96 29.93 16.04
CA GLY A 609 14.15 30.73 16.96
C GLY A 609 13.36 29.95 18.01
N ARG A 610 12.71 30.69 18.92
CA ARG A 610 11.84 30.19 20.00
C ARG A 610 10.63 31.12 20.20
N GLY A 611 9.55 30.63 20.82
CA GLY A 611 8.36 31.43 21.14
C GLY A 611 7.45 31.77 19.95
N TRP A 612 7.68 31.18 18.77
CA TRP A 612 6.91 31.43 17.55
C TRP A 612 5.49 30.82 17.57
N ASN A 613 5.12 30.12 18.63
CA ASN A 613 3.76 29.61 18.89
C ASN A 613 2.76 30.73 19.23
N ILE A 614 3.20 31.97 19.52
CA ILE A 614 2.31 33.13 19.71
C ILE A 614 1.61 33.60 18.42
N TYR A 615 1.98 33.03 17.27
CA TYR A 615 1.49 33.42 15.95
C TYR A 615 0.47 32.41 15.39
N THR A 616 -0.64 32.90 14.85
CA THR A 616 -1.65 32.10 14.13
C THR A 616 -1.36 31.96 12.64
N ALA A 617 -0.51 32.81 12.07
CA ALA A 617 0.04 32.65 10.72
C ALA A 617 1.49 33.15 10.67
N LEU A 618 2.29 32.52 9.82
CA LEU A 618 3.65 32.92 9.45
C LEU A 618 3.80 32.72 7.95
N VAL A 619 4.32 33.73 7.25
CA VAL A 619 4.31 33.83 5.78
C VAL A 619 5.64 34.39 5.32
N GLY A 620 6.28 33.75 4.33
CA GLY A 620 7.38 34.36 3.58
C GLY A 620 6.81 35.27 2.50
N VAL A 621 7.36 36.48 2.36
CA VAL A 621 6.73 37.55 1.56
C VAL A 621 7.65 38.14 0.50
N GLY A 622 8.72 37.45 0.15
CA GLY A 622 9.76 37.99 -0.73
C GLY A 622 10.50 39.16 -0.08
N ASP A 623 11.23 39.93 -0.89
CA ASP A 623 11.78 41.24 -0.51
C ASP A 623 10.67 42.30 -0.37
N TYR A 624 10.12 42.44 0.85
CA TYR A 624 8.92 43.24 1.15
C TYR A 624 9.29 44.63 1.69
N ASN A 625 10.56 44.85 2.03
CA ASN A 625 11.14 46.16 2.35
C ASN A 625 12.03 46.76 1.24
N ALA A 626 12.25 46.05 0.15
CA ALA A 626 13.14 46.45 -0.96
C ALA A 626 14.61 46.65 -0.54
N ASP A 627 15.12 45.86 0.42
CA ASP A 627 16.54 45.84 0.84
C ASP A 627 17.37 44.72 0.18
N GLY A 628 16.76 43.93 -0.71
CA GLY A 628 17.38 42.87 -1.50
C GLY A 628 17.33 41.50 -0.82
N LYS A 629 16.45 41.29 0.17
CA LYS A 629 16.47 40.12 1.06
C LYS A 629 15.06 39.65 1.38
N ASN A 630 14.88 38.34 1.47
CA ASN A 630 13.55 37.78 1.68
C ASN A 630 13.09 37.92 3.15
N ASP A 631 11.87 38.44 3.32
CA ASP A 631 11.27 38.85 4.60
C ASP A 631 10.17 37.87 5.08
N LEU A 632 9.78 38.01 6.35
CA LEU A 632 8.63 37.29 6.94
C LEU A 632 7.56 38.23 7.51
N LEU A 633 6.28 37.88 7.29
CA LEU A 633 5.13 38.43 8.02
C LEU A 633 4.56 37.40 8.99
N ALA A 634 4.23 37.84 10.22
CA ALA A 634 3.72 37.00 11.29
C ALA A 634 2.48 37.62 11.97
N ARG A 635 1.37 36.89 12.05
CA ARG A 635 0.10 37.36 12.61
C ARG A 635 -0.20 36.70 13.96
N GLN A 636 -0.52 37.46 14.99
CA GLN A 636 -0.93 36.94 16.31
C GLN A 636 -2.44 36.58 16.34
N SER A 637 -2.93 36.02 17.46
CA SER A 637 -4.34 35.61 17.63
C SER A 637 -5.32 36.79 17.76
N ASP A 638 -4.85 37.92 18.29
CA ASP A 638 -5.55 39.21 18.37
C ASP A 638 -5.73 39.91 17.01
N GLY A 639 -5.07 39.40 15.96
CA GLY A 639 -5.02 40.05 14.65
C GLY A 639 -4.00 41.18 14.54
N THR A 640 -3.05 41.32 15.47
CA THR A 640 -1.84 42.14 15.27
C THR A 640 -0.97 41.48 14.19
N LEU A 641 -0.45 42.28 13.25
CA LEU A 641 0.49 41.84 12.21
C LEU A 641 1.89 42.43 12.45
N TRP A 642 2.90 41.58 12.38
CA TRP A 642 4.31 41.89 12.60
C TRP A 642 5.13 41.58 11.35
N PHE A 643 6.12 42.43 11.10
CA PHE A 643 7.11 42.30 10.05
C PHE A 643 8.48 41.97 10.64
N TYR A 644 9.20 41.06 9.98
CA TYR A 644 10.55 40.62 10.31
C TYR A 644 11.42 40.78 9.07
N ALA A 645 12.23 41.83 9.05
CA ALA A 645 13.18 42.06 7.96
C ALA A 645 14.22 40.93 7.91
N GLY A 646 14.52 40.42 6.73
CA GLY A 646 15.56 39.41 6.50
C GLY A 646 16.96 39.93 6.85
N THR A 647 17.88 39.01 7.12
CA THR A 647 19.33 39.32 7.17
C THR A 647 20.09 38.86 5.93
N GLY A 648 19.52 37.97 5.10
CA GLY A 648 20.21 37.40 3.93
C GLY A 648 21.48 36.66 4.35
N SER A 649 21.36 35.89 5.44
CA SER A 649 22.42 35.14 6.12
C SER A 649 21.80 34.40 7.31
N VAL A 650 21.94 33.08 7.33
CA VAL A 650 21.60 32.23 8.50
C VAL A 650 22.87 31.53 8.97
N THR A 651 23.22 31.68 10.25
CA THR A 651 24.43 31.06 10.82
C THR A 651 24.16 30.56 12.24
N SER A 652 25.16 29.91 12.87
CA SER A 652 25.08 29.49 14.27
C SER A 652 24.91 30.64 15.28
N SER A 653 25.09 31.90 14.85
CA SER A 653 24.91 33.12 15.65
C SER A 653 23.93 34.14 15.04
N GLN A 654 23.26 33.82 13.92
CA GLN A 654 22.30 34.71 13.25
C GLN A 654 21.02 33.95 12.85
N GLU A 655 19.88 34.39 13.38
CA GLU A 655 18.57 33.75 13.20
C GLU A 655 17.93 33.97 11.80
N GLY A 656 18.60 34.69 10.90
CA GLY A 656 18.08 34.99 9.55
C GLY A 656 17.16 36.22 9.45
N TYR A 657 16.74 36.78 10.58
CA TYR A 657 15.82 37.92 10.65
C TYR A 657 16.25 38.96 11.71
N ARG A 658 15.70 40.19 11.57
CA ARG A 658 15.82 41.28 12.55
C ARG A 658 14.70 41.25 13.59
N ALA A 659 14.82 42.10 14.61
CA ALA A 659 13.76 42.31 15.60
C ALA A 659 12.46 42.80 14.94
N ARG A 660 11.32 42.25 15.40
CA ARG A 660 10.00 42.48 14.78
C ARG A 660 9.50 43.92 14.89
N VAL A 661 8.89 44.41 13.81
CA VAL A 661 8.21 45.72 13.73
C VAL A 661 6.69 45.49 13.62
N LYS A 662 5.88 46.26 14.36
CA LYS A 662 4.41 46.18 14.22
C LYS A 662 3.97 46.94 12.96
N VAL A 663 3.28 46.22 12.06
CA VAL A 663 2.82 46.77 10.77
C VAL A 663 1.31 46.72 10.56
N GLY A 664 0.58 45.94 11.37
CA GLY A 664 -0.88 46.01 11.47
C GLY A 664 -1.35 45.95 12.91
N ASN A 665 -2.27 46.84 13.30
CA ASN A 665 -2.67 47.01 14.71
C ASN A 665 -3.68 45.97 15.21
N SER A 666 -4.63 45.56 14.38
CA SER A 666 -5.67 44.56 14.71
C SER A 666 -6.38 44.09 13.44
N GLY A 667 -7.32 43.16 13.57
CA GLY A 667 -8.26 42.79 12.51
C GLY A 667 -7.74 41.83 11.44
N TRP A 668 -6.44 41.50 11.42
CA TRP A 668 -5.89 40.51 10.47
C TRP A 668 -6.35 39.07 10.76
N ASN A 669 -6.96 38.84 11.93
CA ASN A 669 -7.60 37.58 12.32
C ASN A 669 -8.93 37.32 11.56
N GLN A 670 -9.48 38.29 10.82
CA GLN A 670 -10.64 38.07 9.93
C GLN A 670 -10.32 37.19 8.72
N PHE A 671 -9.03 36.97 8.42
CA PHE A 671 -8.55 36.24 7.25
C PHE A 671 -8.21 34.78 7.59
N SER A 672 -8.73 33.83 6.81
CA SER A 672 -8.40 32.41 6.92
C SER A 672 -6.99 32.10 6.41
N SER A 673 -6.45 32.89 5.48
CA SER A 673 -5.09 32.72 4.94
C SER A 673 -4.45 34.05 4.55
N LEU A 674 -3.12 34.08 4.58
CA LEU A 674 -2.27 35.19 4.17
C LEU A 674 -1.16 34.60 3.30
N LEU A 675 -0.91 35.19 2.13
CA LEU A 675 -0.02 34.68 1.09
C LEU A 675 0.92 35.80 0.63
N GLY A 676 2.22 35.61 0.79
CA GLY A 676 3.22 36.43 0.09
C GLY A 676 3.21 36.02 -1.37
N ALA A 677 2.70 36.89 -2.23
CA ALA A 677 2.14 36.43 -3.51
C ALA A 677 3.12 36.52 -4.69
N GLY A 678 4.17 37.33 -4.57
CA GLY A 678 4.87 37.91 -5.72
C GLY A 678 4.42 39.36 -5.94
N ASP A 679 4.84 39.96 -7.04
CA ASP A 679 4.25 41.19 -7.57
C ASP A 679 2.96 40.81 -8.34
N VAL A 680 1.78 41.12 -7.79
CA VAL A 680 0.48 40.69 -8.31
C VAL A 680 -0.18 41.81 -9.11
N ASP A 681 -0.04 43.06 -8.69
CA ASP A 681 -0.54 44.21 -9.45
C ASP A 681 0.44 44.75 -10.50
N GLY A 682 1.71 44.32 -10.49
CA GLY A 682 2.72 44.65 -11.50
C GLY A 682 3.47 45.95 -11.24
N ASN A 683 3.50 46.45 -10.00
CA ASN A 683 4.16 47.71 -9.65
C ASN A 683 5.68 47.60 -9.41
N GLY A 684 6.24 46.38 -9.45
CA GLY A 684 7.66 46.09 -9.18
C GLY A 684 7.98 45.85 -7.71
N ARG A 685 6.99 45.47 -6.88
CA ARG A 685 7.14 45.22 -5.43
C ARG A 685 6.37 43.98 -5.01
N GLN A 686 6.81 43.35 -3.92
CA GLN A 686 6.14 42.16 -3.37
C GLN A 686 4.82 42.52 -2.71
N ASP A 687 3.75 41.79 -3.03
CA ASP A 687 2.40 41.99 -2.51
C ASP A 687 1.99 40.93 -1.46
N LEU A 688 0.96 41.29 -0.67
CA LEU A 688 0.31 40.39 0.28
C LEU A 688 -1.15 40.13 -0.15
N VAL A 689 -1.50 38.89 -0.46
CA VAL A 689 -2.89 38.46 -0.68
C VAL A 689 -3.48 37.87 0.60
N ALA A 690 -4.68 38.33 0.96
CA ALA A 690 -5.40 37.88 2.15
C ALA A 690 -6.76 37.27 1.77
N LEU A 691 -7.01 36.04 2.22
CA LEU A 691 -8.24 35.29 1.95
C LEU A 691 -9.13 35.25 3.19
N ARG A 692 -10.45 35.38 3.01
CA ARG A 692 -11.44 35.23 4.07
C ARG A 692 -12.16 33.87 4.03
N PRO A 693 -12.78 33.43 5.15
CA PRO A 693 -13.66 32.26 5.18
C PRO A 693 -14.87 32.36 4.22
N ASP A 694 -15.34 33.57 3.94
CA ASP A 694 -16.42 33.86 2.96
C ASP A 694 -15.99 33.64 1.49
N GLY A 695 -14.72 33.29 1.25
CA GLY A 695 -14.15 33.07 -0.08
C GLY A 695 -13.76 34.34 -0.82
N SER A 696 -13.87 35.53 -0.22
CA SER A 696 -13.34 36.78 -0.80
C SER A 696 -11.81 36.86 -0.65
N ALA A 697 -11.17 37.39 -1.69
CA ALA A 697 -9.74 37.68 -1.72
C ALA A 697 -9.48 39.19 -1.78
N TRP A 698 -8.43 39.61 -1.08
CA TRP A 698 -8.01 41.00 -0.95
C TRP A 698 -6.52 41.12 -1.23
N LEU A 699 -6.13 41.99 -2.16
CA LEU A 699 -4.74 42.40 -2.33
C LEU A 699 -4.43 43.49 -1.31
N TYR A 700 -3.22 43.47 -0.75
CA TYR A 700 -2.59 44.59 -0.09
C TYR A 700 -1.30 44.92 -0.85
N SER A 701 -1.37 45.96 -1.69
CA SER A 701 -0.27 46.37 -2.58
C SER A 701 0.99 46.73 -1.78
N GLY A 702 2.14 46.24 -2.22
CA GLY A 702 3.43 46.32 -1.53
C GLY A 702 4.00 47.73 -1.51
N GLN A 703 4.29 48.27 -0.33
CA GLN A 703 4.94 49.59 -0.24
C GLN A 703 6.46 49.55 -0.41
N GLY A 704 7.10 48.36 -0.38
CA GLY A 704 8.56 48.22 -0.35
C GLY A 704 9.18 48.96 0.84
N ASN A 705 8.58 48.76 2.02
CA ASN A 705 9.04 49.34 3.29
C ASN A 705 8.70 48.43 4.51
N GLY A 706 8.33 47.18 4.25
CA GLY A 706 7.87 46.22 5.26
C GLY A 706 6.37 46.30 5.62
N ARG A 707 5.60 47.24 5.06
CA ARG A 707 4.18 47.46 5.40
C ARG A 707 3.22 47.10 4.26
N PRO A 708 2.09 46.42 4.57
CA PRO A 708 0.97 46.30 3.64
C PRO A 708 0.37 47.67 3.32
N GLY A 709 0.16 47.97 2.04
CA GLY A 709 -0.47 49.20 1.56
C GLY A 709 -2.00 49.18 1.63
N THR A 710 -2.61 50.05 0.81
CA THR A 710 -4.07 50.10 0.63
C THR A 710 -4.58 48.78 0.06
N ARG A 711 -5.71 48.29 0.59
CA ARG A 711 -6.31 47.04 0.11
C ARG A 711 -7.33 47.25 -0.99
N SER A 712 -7.37 46.33 -1.96
CA SER A 712 -8.45 46.18 -2.94
C SER A 712 -9.08 44.79 -2.82
N GLN A 713 -10.34 44.63 -3.23
CA GLN A 713 -10.96 43.30 -3.35
C GLN A 713 -10.76 42.78 -4.76
N ILE A 714 -10.22 41.58 -4.88
CA ILE A 714 -9.67 41.06 -6.15
C ILE A 714 -10.39 39.80 -6.66
N GLY A 715 -11.29 39.23 -5.85
CA GLY A 715 -12.16 38.14 -6.28
C GLY A 715 -13.01 37.53 -5.17
N GLY A 716 -13.70 36.45 -5.54
CA GLY A 716 -14.54 35.62 -4.67
C GLY A 716 -14.46 34.13 -5.06
N GLY A 717 -15.09 33.27 -4.26
CA GLY A 717 -15.15 31.82 -4.50
C GLY A 717 -13.90 31.04 -4.08
N TRP A 718 -12.94 31.65 -3.38
CA TRP A 718 -11.70 30.99 -2.95
C TRP A 718 -11.92 29.93 -1.87
N ASN A 719 -13.08 29.93 -1.21
CA ASN A 719 -13.55 28.88 -0.31
C ASN A 719 -13.86 27.54 -1.02
N ALA A 720 -13.86 27.49 -2.36
CA ALA A 720 -13.91 26.24 -3.12
C ALA A 720 -12.59 25.45 -3.07
N TYR A 721 -11.47 26.10 -2.69
CA TYR A 721 -10.18 25.43 -2.50
C TYR A 721 -9.97 25.14 -1.01
N ARG A 722 -9.52 23.91 -0.70
CA ARG A 722 -9.16 23.49 0.67
C ARG A 722 -7.84 24.13 1.13
N GLN A 723 -6.97 24.44 0.19
CA GLN A 723 -5.70 25.13 0.40
C GLN A 723 -5.37 25.95 -0.85
N VAL A 724 -4.86 27.17 -0.66
CA VAL A 724 -4.37 28.06 -1.71
C VAL A 724 -2.93 28.43 -1.36
N VAL A 725 -2.06 28.47 -2.36
CA VAL A 725 -0.66 28.87 -2.23
C VAL A 725 -0.30 29.83 -3.36
N ALA A 726 0.64 30.74 -3.10
CA ALA A 726 1.27 31.51 -4.15
C ALA A 726 2.26 30.64 -4.92
N ALA A 727 2.33 30.81 -6.23
CA ALA A 727 3.36 30.19 -7.06
C ALA A 727 4.36 31.23 -7.59
N GLY A 728 3.98 32.51 -7.70
CA GLY A 728 4.71 33.46 -8.53
C GLY A 728 4.41 33.17 -10.00
N ASP A 729 5.32 33.52 -10.90
CA ASP A 729 5.17 33.32 -12.36
C ASP A 729 5.21 31.82 -12.73
N TYR A 730 4.06 31.15 -12.71
CA TYR A 730 3.95 29.72 -12.99
C TYR A 730 3.68 29.48 -14.48
N ASP A 731 2.94 30.35 -15.16
CA ASP A 731 2.67 30.23 -16.60
C ASP A 731 3.50 31.13 -17.54
N GLY A 732 4.46 31.87 -16.99
CA GLY A 732 5.57 32.49 -17.73
C GLY A 732 5.23 33.81 -18.40
N ASP A 733 4.05 34.37 -18.11
CA ASP A 733 3.61 35.68 -18.57
C ASP A 733 4.21 36.85 -17.75
N ARG A 734 4.96 36.52 -16.68
CA ARG A 734 5.64 37.43 -15.73
C ARG A 734 4.73 38.08 -14.69
N ARG A 735 3.66 37.38 -14.29
CA ARG A 735 2.73 37.82 -13.23
C ARG A 735 2.62 36.76 -12.14
N ALA A 736 2.19 37.17 -10.96
CA ALA A 736 2.03 36.23 -9.85
C ALA A 736 0.75 35.38 -9.95
N ASP A 737 0.93 34.05 -10.01
CA ASP A 737 -0.15 33.06 -10.06
C ASP A 737 -0.47 32.47 -8.69
N LEU A 738 -1.72 32.04 -8.52
CA LEU A 738 -2.19 31.31 -7.35
C LEU A 738 -2.62 29.88 -7.70
N LEU A 739 -2.18 28.91 -6.90
CA LEU A 739 -2.54 27.49 -7.03
C LEU A 739 -3.49 27.06 -5.91
N GLY A 740 -4.57 26.36 -6.27
CA GLY A 740 -5.64 25.94 -5.36
C GLY A 740 -5.92 24.43 -5.45
N GLY A 741 -5.79 23.73 -4.32
CA GLY A 741 -6.15 22.31 -4.20
C GLY A 741 -7.59 22.14 -3.73
N LYS A 742 -8.43 21.45 -4.51
CA LYS A 742 -9.85 21.18 -4.17
C LYS A 742 -10.03 19.89 -3.38
N ALA A 743 -11.22 19.70 -2.81
CA ALA A 743 -11.55 18.54 -1.97
C ALA A 743 -11.62 17.21 -2.75
N ASP A 744 -11.98 17.26 -4.03
CA ASP A 744 -11.98 16.15 -4.99
C ASP A 744 -10.58 15.59 -5.31
N GLY A 745 -9.51 16.26 -4.85
CA GLY A 745 -8.12 15.89 -5.12
C GLY A 745 -7.55 16.48 -6.40
N THR A 746 -8.22 17.42 -7.06
CA THR A 746 -7.67 18.18 -8.19
C THR A 746 -6.81 19.36 -7.74
N LEU A 747 -5.86 19.76 -8.59
CA LEU A 747 -5.08 21.00 -8.44
C LEU A 747 -5.42 21.95 -9.59
N TRP A 748 -5.69 23.21 -9.25
CA TRP A 748 -6.03 24.27 -10.18
C TRP A 748 -5.04 25.42 -10.05
N MET A 749 -4.89 26.15 -11.14
CA MET A 749 -4.16 27.39 -11.26
C MET A 749 -5.14 28.50 -11.62
N ARG A 750 -4.85 29.72 -11.20
CA ARG A 750 -5.47 30.94 -11.70
C ARG A 750 -4.34 31.91 -12.05
N SER A 751 -4.13 32.13 -13.35
CA SER A 751 -3.09 33.03 -13.84
C SER A 751 -3.34 34.45 -13.35
N GLY A 752 -2.30 35.17 -12.96
CA GLY A 752 -2.37 36.61 -12.73
C GLY A 752 -2.72 37.35 -14.02
N THR A 753 -3.49 38.44 -13.93
CA THR A 753 -3.75 39.34 -15.08
C THR A 753 -3.06 40.69 -14.95
N GLY A 754 -2.48 41.00 -13.78
CA GLY A 754 -1.91 42.31 -13.45
C GLY A 754 -2.95 43.44 -13.53
N SER A 755 -4.23 43.12 -13.38
CA SER A 755 -5.30 44.10 -13.28
C SER A 755 -5.58 44.39 -11.80
N THR A 756 -5.57 45.66 -11.40
CA THR A 756 -5.82 46.11 -10.03
C THR A 756 -7.30 45.97 -9.56
N ALA A 757 -8.17 45.42 -10.41
CA ALA A 757 -9.63 45.37 -10.21
C ALA A 757 -10.17 43.93 -10.09
N ALA A 758 -11.49 43.80 -9.93
CA ALA A 758 -12.18 42.51 -10.00
C ALA A 758 -11.96 41.87 -11.39
N GLY A 759 -11.17 40.80 -11.44
CA GLY A 759 -10.58 40.27 -12.68
C GLY A 759 -9.05 40.17 -12.65
N MET A 760 -8.40 40.48 -11.52
CA MET A 760 -6.96 40.27 -11.25
C MET A 760 -6.45 38.85 -11.52
N PHE A 761 -7.35 37.86 -11.54
CA PHE A 761 -7.05 36.46 -11.84
C PHE A 761 -7.93 35.93 -12.97
N ALA A 762 -7.32 35.14 -13.85
CA ALA A 762 -7.99 34.44 -14.94
C ALA A 762 -8.98 33.37 -14.44
N ALA A 763 -9.79 32.83 -15.35
CA ALA A 763 -10.64 31.67 -15.11
C ALA A 763 -9.79 30.47 -14.65
N GLU A 764 -10.31 29.66 -13.72
CA GLU A 764 -9.52 28.57 -13.15
C GLU A 764 -9.19 27.47 -14.18
N LYS A 765 -7.96 26.97 -14.12
CA LYS A 765 -7.47 25.93 -15.01
C LYS A 765 -6.89 24.75 -14.25
N ARG A 766 -7.33 23.54 -14.56
CA ARG A 766 -6.88 22.31 -13.89
C ARG A 766 -5.47 21.95 -14.36
N ILE A 767 -4.51 21.95 -13.44
CA ILE A 767 -3.10 21.58 -13.67
C ILE A 767 -2.73 20.24 -13.00
N GLY A 768 -3.60 19.69 -12.15
CA GLY A 768 -3.47 18.34 -11.58
C GLY A 768 -4.81 17.61 -11.54
N SER A 769 -4.83 16.37 -12.04
CA SER A 769 -6.06 15.59 -12.27
C SER A 769 -6.64 14.88 -11.04
N SER A 770 -5.79 14.39 -10.13
CA SER A 770 -6.23 13.71 -8.90
C SER A 770 -5.11 13.64 -7.86
N GLY A 771 -5.44 13.19 -6.65
CA GLY A 771 -4.48 12.87 -5.59
C GLY A 771 -4.00 14.06 -4.74
N TRP A 772 -4.34 15.30 -5.05
CA TRP A 772 -3.86 16.48 -4.32
C TRP A 772 -4.48 16.65 -2.92
N GLN A 773 -5.56 15.93 -2.63
CA GLN A 773 -6.16 15.86 -1.29
C GLN A 773 -5.25 15.15 -0.27
N GLN A 774 -4.30 14.31 -0.72
CA GLN A 774 -3.35 13.61 0.17
C GLN A 774 -2.36 14.56 0.86
N TYR A 775 -2.15 15.76 0.32
CA TYR A 775 -1.21 16.74 0.86
C TYR A 775 -1.89 17.63 1.89
N ASN A 776 -1.27 17.82 3.07
CA ASN A 776 -1.77 18.73 4.10
C ASN A 776 -1.25 20.16 3.95
N ARG A 777 -0.24 20.38 3.08
CA ARG A 777 0.26 21.70 2.68
C ARG A 777 0.75 21.67 1.24
N LEU A 778 0.60 22.79 0.54
CA LEU A 778 1.35 23.15 -0.67
C LEU A 778 2.26 24.33 -0.33
N LEU A 779 3.42 24.41 -0.97
CA LEU A 779 4.50 25.34 -0.64
C LEU A 779 5.11 25.92 -1.94
N GLY A 780 5.03 27.24 -2.07
CA GLY A 780 5.60 28.08 -3.11
C GLY A 780 5.47 29.56 -2.68
N PRO A 781 6.07 30.53 -3.41
CA PRO A 781 6.89 30.36 -4.61
C PRO A 781 8.27 29.74 -4.31
N GLY A 782 8.97 29.31 -5.36
CA GLY A 782 10.39 28.94 -5.29
C GLY A 782 10.89 28.19 -6.52
N ASP A 783 12.08 28.55 -6.99
CA ASP A 783 12.89 27.70 -7.86
C ASP A 783 13.77 26.82 -6.95
N PHE A 784 13.37 25.56 -6.75
CA PHE A 784 14.05 24.66 -5.81
C PHE A 784 15.11 23.81 -6.52
N ASN A 785 15.04 23.65 -7.84
CA ASN A 785 16.01 22.90 -8.64
C ASN A 785 17.02 23.78 -9.41
N ASN A 786 16.91 25.11 -9.30
CA ASN A 786 17.70 26.13 -9.99
C ASN A 786 17.72 25.96 -11.52
N ASP A 787 16.56 25.60 -12.11
CA ASP A 787 16.39 25.41 -13.56
C ASP A 787 15.69 26.59 -14.27
N GLY A 788 15.48 27.69 -13.54
CA GLY A 788 14.92 28.96 -14.00
C GLY A 788 13.40 29.00 -13.99
N LYS A 789 12.74 28.22 -13.13
CA LYS A 789 11.26 28.08 -13.10
C LYS A 789 10.69 28.05 -11.69
N VAL A 790 9.40 28.34 -11.61
CA VAL A 790 8.60 28.05 -10.42
C VAL A 790 8.37 26.53 -10.31
N ASP A 791 8.77 25.99 -9.18
CA ASP A 791 8.49 24.62 -8.74
C ASP A 791 7.42 24.61 -7.64
N LEU A 792 6.88 23.42 -7.34
CA LEU A 792 5.94 23.21 -6.22
C LEU A 792 6.46 22.15 -5.25
N LEU A 793 6.52 22.49 -3.96
CA LEU A 793 6.71 21.53 -2.87
C LEU A 793 5.36 21.20 -2.21
N ALA A 794 5.16 19.95 -1.81
CA ALA A 794 3.94 19.51 -1.12
C ALA A 794 4.24 18.56 0.04
N THR A 795 3.60 18.76 1.21
CA THR A 795 3.78 17.87 2.38
C THR A 795 2.55 17.03 2.66
N LYS A 796 2.75 15.82 3.17
CA LYS A 796 1.72 14.98 3.78
C LYS A 796 1.61 15.20 5.29
N ALA A 797 0.50 14.75 5.87
CA ALA A 797 0.31 14.70 7.32
C ALA A 797 1.38 13.87 8.05
N ASP A 798 1.93 12.84 7.39
CA ASP A 798 3.05 12.04 7.90
C ASP A 798 4.42 12.76 7.88
N GLY A 799 4.52 13.96 7.29
CA GLY A 799 5.76 14.72 7.16
C GLY A 799 6.65 14.34 5.96
N SER A 800 6.15 13.54 5.00
CA SER A 800 6.81 13.32 3.72
C SER A 800 6.63 14.54 2.81
N MET A 801 7.73 15.05 2.27
CA MET A 801 7.75 16.17 1.32
C MET A 801 8.04 15.66 -0.10
N TYR A 802 7.31 16.22 -1.06
CA TYR A 802 7.37 15.85 -2.47
C TYR A 802 7.69 17.08 -3.30
N PHE A 803 8.55 16.88 -4.30
CA PHE A 803 8.99 17.90 -5.23
C PHE A 803 8.31 17.70 -6.59
N TYR A 804 7.86 18.81 -7.19
CA TYR A 804 7.22 18.85 -8.49
C TYR A 804 7.86 19.97 -9.33
N ALA A 805 8.64 19.59 -10.34
CA ALA A 805 9.31 20.55 -11.20
C ALA A 805 8.34 21.28 -12.15
N GLY A 806 8.59 22.57 -12.41
CA GLY A 806 7.86 23.36 -13.40
C GLY A 806 8.06 22.84 -14.84
N THR A 807 7.00 22.71 -15.64
CA THR A 807 7.07 22.05 -16.97
C THR A 807 7.43 22.97 -18.14
N ARG A 808 8.26 24.00 -17.89
CA ARG A 808 8.62 25.12 -18.81
C ARG A 808 7.56 26.22 -18.94
N PHE A 809 6.85 26.54 -17.86
CA PHE A 809 5.78 27.55 -17.83
C PHE A 809 4.60 27.28 -18.78
N THR A 810 4.63 26.22 -19.56
CA THR A 810 3.46 25.84 -20.34
C THR A 810 2.33 25.44 -19.40
N ASN A 811 1.15 25.85 -19.81
CA ASN A 811 -0.11 25.84 -19.10
C ASN A 811 -0.71 24.41 -18.97
N SER A 812 0.15 23.42 -18.65
CA SER A 812 0.04 21.99 -18.96
C SER A 812 0.26 21.03 -17.78
N GLY A 813 0.58 21.55 -16.59
CA GLY A 813 0.75 20.74 -15.37
C GLY A 813 2.17 20.72 -14.80
N LEU A 814 2.40 19.82 -13.85
CA LEU A 814 3.67 19.63 -13.14
C LEU A 814 4.40 18.38 -13.65
N ALA A 815 5.72 18.33 -13.44
CA ALA A 815 6.51 17.12 -13.72
C ALA A 815 6.11 15.96 -12.79
N ALA A 816 6.53 14.74 -13.15
CA ALA A 816 6.35 13.57 -12.29
C ALA A 816 7.02 13.81 -10.92
N ARG A 817 6.26 13.58 -9.84
CA ARG A 817 6.71 13.88 -8.47
C ARG A 817 8.02 13.16 -8.11
N ALA A 818 8.99 13.90 -7.60
CA ALA A 818 10.18 13.36 -6.95
C ALA A 818 10.04 13.43 -5.42
N ALA A 819 10.94 12.74 -4.70
CA ALA A 819 11.13 13.00 -3.28
C ALA A 819 12.01 14.25 -3.11
N ALA A 820 11.60 15.21 -2.28
CA ALA A 820 12.31 16.48 -2.07
C ALA A 820 13.57 16.35 -1.17
N GLY A 821 14.23 15.20 -1.23
CA GLY A 821 15.06 14.69 -0.13
C GLY A 821 14.22 14.31 1.11
N ARG A 822 14.93 13.97 2.19
CA ARG A 822 14.39 13.72 3.53
C ARG A 822 15.43 14.11 4.57
N LEU A 823 14.96 14.41 5.79
CA LEU A 823 15.72 14.22 7.03
C LEU A 823 15.80 12.72 7.37
#